data_AF-A0A938B5X4-F1
#
_entry.id   AF-A0A938B5X4-F1
#
_cell.length_a   1.000
_cell.length_b   1.000
_cell.length_c   1.000
_cell.angle_alpha   90.00
_cell.angle_beta   90.00
_cell.angle_gamma   90.00
#
_symmetry.space_group_name_H-M   'P 1'
#
loop_
_entity.id
_entity.type
_entity.pdbx_description
1 polymer ?
#
loop_
_entity_poly.entity_id
_entity_poly.type
_entity_poly.pdbx_seq_one_letter_code
_entity_poly.pdbx_strand_id
1 'polypeptide(L)'
;MQRIDPSRLDLAREWKQRPTGPHSADLQQLLKLLRWEPLVGRLVAVQPRHNGLWYLARTTGPKGHPLEIFYGHGYPTLAEAHWALFRKRWEQHTGQALILEHEDRLDPTRDGGERTLQASSKPLLGYPDTFSVEQGQPIAFKVSSALPGSYRADIVRLRCADHTGIGLKQTTVPTAVNGTYPGRVQPVYAGSYIDVPASEAFHPPQITVQAYIWPTTPQKGRQALLGTWDESSSRGYALLVDETGALALLLGDGAQRQLISTGIPLLPRHWYLVAASIDVTSGEAWVGQRPLVRYARDDTTAARQAALTLRPVPGRNFRMAAWHVQVSAGSHARRPVAGGWYNGKLEAPILAQRCLTSEERTILLQQGTPANLDNAVVAHWDFSHDIPSTRIVDISPHARHGSTVNLPARAMKGHAWDGSEYNWTHQPAHYGAIHFHDDDLYDCGWETDFTWTVPEDMPSGLYGAYLTQDGHEDYIPFVVRPRRGTAQAPLALLLPTASYWAYANRHVEIEWRERENVVGYFATVDPTALFLHEHPEFGVSMYDEHSDGSGVCYASRLRPVLNMRPKERLWQLPADTHIIDWLDALGFAYDVITEDDLDAEGVALLAPYRCVMTGTHPEYPSQRMLDAYAAYQNQGGRFIYLGGNGFYWRTSYHPTLPGVIEMRRAEDGIRSWQAEGGEYYHSFTGELGGMWRRMGRAPQSVAGTGMTAQGFDVSTYYERTPASFDPRVAFIFTGIGD
;
A
#
# COMPACT_ATOMS: atom_id res chain seq x y z
N MET A 1 -14.67 8.87 -31.96
CA MET A 1 -13.94 7.66 -31.50
C MET A 1 -13.79 6.75 -32.71
N GLN A 2 -12.57 6.35 -33.07
CA GLN A 2 -12.37 5.39 -34.18
C GLN A 2 -13.09 4.09 -33.82
N ARG A 3 -13.91 3.57 -34.75
CA ARG A 3 -14.58 2.28 -34.59
C ARG A 3 -13.72 1.20 -35.22
N ILE A 4 -13.67 0.03 -34.59
CA ILE A 4 -13.02 -1.16 -35.17
C ILE A 4 -13.82 -1.58 -36.40
N ASP A 5 -13.15 -1.79 -37.53
CA ASP A 5 -13.74 -2.32 -38.75
C ASP A 5 -13.88 -3.85 -38.62
N PRO A 6 -15.11 -4.40 -38.52
CA PRO A 6 -15.31 -5.83 -38.34
C PRO A 6 -14.83 -6.68 -39.53
N SER A 7 -14.57 -6.07 -40.69
CA SER A 7 -14.06 -6.77 -41.88
C SER A 7 -12.56 -7.07 -41.83
N ARG A 8 -11.80 -6.43 -40.92
CA ARG A 8 -10.34 -6.59 -40.75
C ARG A 8 -9.95 -7.89 -40.04
N LEU A 9 -10.44 -9.02 -40.56
CA LEU A 9 -10.13 -10.36 -40.06
C LEU A 9 -8.66 -10.74 -40.26
N ASP A 10 -7.93 -10.04 -41.13
CA ASP A 10 -6.47 -10.13 -41.26
C ASP A 10 -5.76 -9.79 -39.94
N LEU A 11 -6.19 -8.72 -39.26
CA LEU A 11 -5.61 -8.30 -37.98
C LEU A 11 -5.93 -9.28 -36.85
N ALA A 12 -7.14 -9.85 -36.85
CA ALA A 12 -7.50 -10.92 -35.91
C ALA A 12 -6.65 -12.18 -36.10
N ARG A 13 -6.38 -12.56 -37.37
CA ARG A 13 -5.48 -13.69 -37.68
C ARG A 13 -4.04 -13.41 -37.27
N GLU A 14 -3.55 -12.20 -37.54
CA GLU A 14 -2.21 -11.77 -37.10
C GLU A 14 -2.08 -11.91 -35.58
N TRP A 15 -3.06 -11.41 -34.83
CA TRP A 15 -3.06 -11.51 -33.37
C TRP A 15 -3.14 -12.96 -32.88
N LYS A 16 -4.01 -13.80 -33.46
CA LYS A 16 -4.17 -15.21 -33.07
C LYS A 16 -2.87 -15.99 -33.29
N GLN A 17 -2.15 -15.72 -34.38
CA GLN A 17 -0.85 -16.34 -34.67
C GLN A 17 0.25 -15.88 -33.72
N ARG A 18 0.20 -14.61 -33.29
CA ARG A 18 1.23 -14.01 -32.45
C ARG A 18 0.60 -13.12 -31.36
N PRO A 19 0.08 -13.70 -30.26
CA PRO A 19 -0.60 -12.93 -29.21
C PRO A 19 0.31 -11.93 -28.48
N THR A 20 1.61 -12.22 -28.46
CA THR A 20 2.68 -11.38 -27.89
C THR A 20 3.48 -10.70 -29.00
N GLY A 21 3.71 -9.39 -28.90
CA GLY A 21 4.29 -8.58 -29.99
C GLY A 21 5.72 -8.94 -30.45
N PRO A 22 6.33 -8.10 -31.32
CA PRO A 22 5.74 -6.91 -31.95
C PRO A 22 4.64 -7.24 -32.97
N HIS A 23 3.66 -6.33 -33.06
CA HIS A 23 2.52 -6.36 -33.98
C HIS A 23 2.65 -5.29 -35.06
N SER A 24 1.96 -5.47 -36.20
CA SER A 24 1.83 -4.48 -37.26
C SER A 24 1.24 -3.16 -36.74
N ALA A 25 1.50 -2.04 -37.43
CA ALA A 25 0.98 -0.73 -37.03
C ALA A 25 -0.56 -0.72 -36.93
N ASP A 26 -1.23 -1.37 -37.88
CA ASP A 26 -2.68 -1.52 -37.92
C ASP A 26 -3.21 -2.35 -36.74
N LEU A 27 -2.58 -3.49 -36.43
CA LEU A 27 -2.97 -4.31 -35.28
C LEU A 27 -2.70 -3.57 -33.96
N GLN A 28 -1.60 -2.82 -33.84
CA GLN A 28 -1.36 -1.99 -32.66
C GLN A 28 -2.42 -0.92 -32.46
N GLN A 29 -2.86 -0.25 -33.54
CA GLN A 29 -3.94 0.72 -33.47
C GLN A 29 -5.26 0.07 -33.00
N LEU A 30 -5.56 -1.12 -33.50
CA LEU A 30 -6.73 -1.89 -33.08
C LEU A 30 -6.65 -2.30 -31.61
N LEU A 31 -5.50 -2.82 -31.17
CA LEU A 31 -5.28 -3.24 -29.79
C LEU A 31 -5.38 -2.07 -28.81
N LYS A 32 -4.94 -0.87 -29.19
CA LYS A 32 -5.14 0.33 -28.36
C LYS A 32 -6.60 0.60 -28.06
N LEU A 33 -7.49 0.37 -29.03
CA LEU A 33 -8.93 0.52 -28.84
C LEU A 33 -9.48 -0.59 -27.93
N LEU A 34 -9.12 -1.85 -28.16
CA LEU A 34 -9.56 -2.99 -27.34
C LEU A 34 -9.06 -2.94 -25.90
N ARG A 35 -7.96 -2.24 -25.62
CA ARG A 35 -7.34 -2.11 -24.30
C ARG A 35 -7.82 -0.89 -23.51
N TRP A 36 -8.67 -0.06 -24.11
CA TRP A 36 -9.16 1.19 -23.52
C TRP A 36 -10.59 1.02 -22.99
N GLU A 37 -10.74 0.35 -21.85
CA GLU A 37 -12.03 0.13 -21.19
C GLU A 37 -12.06 0.76 -19.78
N PRO A 38 -13.23 1.23 -19.28
CA PRO A 38 -13.38 1.58 -17.86
C PRO A 38 -13.09 0.36 -16.97
N LEU A 39 -12.86 0.58 -15.67
CA LEU A 39 -12.63 -0.53 -14.75
C LEU A 39 -13.87 -1.42 -14.63
N VAL A 40 -15.05 -0.86 -14.39
CA VAL A 40 -16.30 -1.65 -14.26
C VAL A 40 -16.72 -2.20 -15.63
N GLY A 41 -16.97 -3.50 -15.71
CA GLY A 41 -17.44 -4.18 -16.92
C GLY A 41 -16.33 -4.70 -17.84
N ARG A 42 -15.06 -4.38 -17.55
CA ARG A 42 -13.89 -4.84 -18.28
C ARG A 42 -13.77 -6.36 -18.19
N LEU A 43 -13.54 -7.01 -19.32
CA LEU A 43 -13.22 -8.43 -19.35
C LEU A 43 -11.73 -8.64 -19.15
N VAL A 44 -11.32 -9.60 -18.32
CA VAL A 44 -9.91 -9.95 -18.05
C VAL A 44 -9.74 -11.47 -18.08
N ALA A 45 -8.49 -11.93 -18.18
CA ALA A 45 -8.17 -13.35 -17.95
C ALA A 45 -7.76 -13.54 -16.48
N VAL A 46 -8.35 -14.52 -15.80
CA VAL A 46 -8.06 -14.85 -14.39
C VAL A 46 -7.66 -16.30 -14.24
N GLN A 47 -6.70 -16.58 -13.36
CA GLN A 47 -6.33 -17.92 -12.94
C GLN A 47 -6.55 -18.03 -11.42
N PRO A 48 -7.62 -18.68 -10.95
CA PRO A 48 -7.91 -18.77 -9.52
C PRO A 48 -6.93 -19.62 -8.71
N ARG A 49 -6.22 -20.57 -9.34
CA ARG A 49 -5.27 -21.47 -8.69
C ARG A 49 -4.01 -21.64 -9.51
N HIS A 50 -2.85 -21.68 -8.87
CA HIS A 50 -1.59 -21.96 -9.56
C HIS A 50 -1.68 -23.29 -10.32
N ASN A 51 -1.18 -23.31 -11.56
CA ASN A 51 -1.26 -24.45 -12.49
C ASN A 51 -2.69 -24.92 -12.84
N GLY A 52 -3.72 -24.14 -12.50
CA GLY A 52 -5.11 -24.39 -12.90
C GLY A 52 -5.44 -23.81 -14.27
N LEU A 53 -6.70 -24.02 -14.70
CA LEU A 53 -7.23 -23.41 -15.92
C LEU A 53 -7.37 -21.89 -15.77
N TRP A 54 -7.26 -21.19 -16.89
CA TRP A 54 -7.61 -19.78 -17.03
C TRP A 54 -9.10 -19.64 -17.35
N TYR A 55 -9.72 -18.57 -16.87
CA TYR A 55 -11.11 -18.22 -17.14
C TYR A 55 -11.19 -16.77 -17.58
N LEU A 56 -12.26 -16.41 -18.28
CA LEU A 56 -12.60 -15.00 -18.41
C LEU A 56 -13.30 -14.54 -17.13
N ALA A 57 -13.08 -13.29 -16.75
CA ALA A 57 -13.81 -12.64 -15.67
C ALA A 57 -14.20 -11.22 -16.08
N ARG A 58 -15.27 -10.70 -15.47
CA ARG A 58 -15.70 -9.32 -15.58
C ARG A 58 -15.52 -8.62 -14.24
N THR A 59 -14.82 -7.50 -14.26
CA THR A 59 -14.60 -6.64 -13.09
C THR A 59 -15.87 -5.88 -12.73
N THR A 60 -16.20 -5.78 -11.43
CA THR A 60 -17.38 -5.03 -10.95
C THR A 60 -17.04 -3.74 -10.21
N GLY A 61 -15.75 -3.49 -9.94
CA GLY A 61 -15.27 -2.32 -9.21
C GLY A 61 -13.77 -2.39 -8.88
N PRO A 62 -13.27 -1.48 -8.02
CA PRO A 62 -11.93 -1.54 -7.44
C PRO A 62 -11.75 -2.73 -6.49
N LYS A 63 -10.56 -2.87 -5.89
CA LYS A 63 -10.26 -3.86 -4.84
C LYS A 63 -11.36 -3.92 -3.77
N GLY A 64 -11.66 -5.13 -3.32
CA GLY A 64 -12.78 -5.44 -2.44
C GLY A 64 -14.13 -5.59 -3.13
N HIS A 65 -14.25 -5.33 -4.44
CA HIS A 65 -15.44 -5.66 -5.21
C HIS A 65 -15.36 -7.08 -5.81
N PRO A 66 -16.48 -7.82 -5.92
CA PRO A 66 -16.45 -9.16 -6.49
C PRO A 66 -16.05 -9.15 -7.97
N LEU A 67 -15.38 -10.20 -8.43
CA LEU A 67 -15.28 -10.48 -9.87
C LEU A 67 -16.41 -11.41 -10.30
N GLU A 68 -16.95 -11.20 -11.49
CA GLU A 68 -17.86 -12.14 -12.15
C GLU A 68 -17.02 -13.10 -13.01
N ILE A 69 -16.78 -14.33 -12.55
CA ILE A 69 -15.92 -15.31 -13.21
C ILE A 69 -16.76 -16.32 -14.01
N PHE A 70 -16.42 -16.49 -15.29
CA PHE A 70 -17.16 -17.35 -16.22
C PHE A 70 -16.59 -18.77 -16.24
N TYR A 71 -16.99 -19.60 -15.26
CA TYR A 71 -16.50 -20.98 -15.11
C TYR A 71 -17.02 -21.98 -16.17
N GLY A 72 -17.99 -21.59 -17.00
CA GLY A 72 -18.59 -22.46 -18.02
C GLY A 72 -17.58 -23.01 -19.05
N HIS A 73 -16.45 -22.34 -19.23
CA HIS A 73 -15.35 -22.83 -20.03
C HIS A 73 -13.99 -22.34 -19.51
N GLY A 74 -13.08 -23.28 -19.26
CA GLY A 74 -11.70 -22.99 -18.84
C GLY A 74 -10.69 -23.26 -19.93
N TYR A 75 -9.66 -22.42 -20.00
CA TYR A 75 -8.60 -22.46 -21.00
C TYR A 75 -7.31 -23.01 -20.37
N PRO A 76 -6.72 -24.08 -20.94
CA PRO A 76 -5.45 -24.66 -20.45
C PRO A 76 -4.26 -23.70 -20.51
N THR A 77 -4.24 -22.79 -21.48
CA THR A 77 -3.13 -21.87 -21.71
C THR A 77 -3.56 -20.41 -21.65
N LEU A 78 -2.64 -19.53 -21.26
CA LEU A 78 -2.89 -18.09 -21.26
C LEU A 78 -3.15 -17.57 -22.69
N ALA A 79 -2.51 -18.15 -23.70
CA ALA A 79 -2.70 -17.76 -25.10
C ALA A 79 -4.15 -18.00 -25.57
N GLU A 80 -4.74 -19.15 -25.20
CA GLU A 80 -6.14 -19.47 -25.50
C GLU A 80 -7.11 -18.55 -24.74
N ALA A 81 -6.84 -18.26 -23.47
CA ALA A 81 -7.63 -17.32 -22.69
C ALA A 81 -7.56 -15.90 -23.27
N HIS A 82 -6.37 -15.45 -23.68
CA HIS A 82 -6.20 -14.16 -24.36
C HIS A 82 -6.95 -14.13 -25.69
N TRP A 83 -7.01 -15.24 -26.44
CA TRP A 83 -7.77 -15.30 -27.68
C TRP A 83 -9.26 -15.14 -27.43
N ALA A 84 -9.80 -15.87 -26.46
CA ALA A 84 -11.18 -15.69 -26.05
C ALA A 84 -11.47 -14.25 -25.59
N LEU A 85 -10.56 -13.64 -24.82
CA LEU A 85 -10.66 -12.26 -24.38
C LEU A 85 -10.66 -11.28 -25.57
N PHE A 86 -9.73 -11.44 -26.52
CA PHE A 86 -9.66 -10.64 -27.74
C PHE A 86 -10.98 -10.70 -28.50
N ARG A 87 -11.55 -11.91 -28.69
CA ARG A 87 -12.82 -12.10 -29.40
C ARG A 87 -13.98 -11.42 -28.68
N LYS A 88 -14.08 -11.52 -27.35
CA LYS A 88 -15.16 -10.88 -26.59
C LYS A 88 -15.06 -9.35 -26.60
N ARG A 89 -13.85 -8.79 -26.48
CA ARG A 89 -13.69 -7.33 -26.59
C ARG A 89 -13.91 -6.82 -28.01
N TRP A 90 -13.51 -7.58 -29.02
CA TRP A 90 -13.87 -7.30 -30.40
C TRP A 90 -15.39 -7.22 -30.58
N GLU A 91 -16.13 -8.20 -30.07
CA GLU A 91 -17.59 -8.23 -30.11
C GLU A 91 -18.21 -7.05 -29.37
N GLN A 92 -17.70 -6.70 -28.18
CA GLN A 92 -18.15 -5.51 -27.43
C GLN A 92 -17.97 -4.21 -28.20
N HIS A 93 -16.87 -4.09 -28.97
CA HIS A 93 -16.58 -2.88 -29.75
C HIS A 93 -17.30 -2.82 -31.11
N THR A 94 -17.53 -3.97 -31.76
CA THR A 94 -18.07 -4.04 -33.13
C THR A 94 -19.55 -4.43 -33.19
N GLY A 95 -20.09 -5.05 -32.13
CA GLY A 95 -21.39 -5.70 -32.12
C GLY A 95 -21.45 -7.01 -32.91
N GLN A 96 -20.31 -7.53 -33.39
CA GLN A 96 -20.23 -8.74 -34.20
C GLN A 96 -19.29 -9.77 -33.56
N ALA A 97 -19.76 -11.01 -33.40
CA ALA A 97 -18.94 -12.10 -32.91
C ALA A 97 -17.79 -12.39 -33.90
N LEU A 98 -16.56 -12.46 -33.38
CA LEU A 98 -15.38 -12.82 -34.16
C LEU A 98 -15.24 -14.34 -34.22
N ILE A 99 -15.37 -14.91 -35.42
CA ILE A 99 -15.29 -16.35 -35.68
C ILE A 99 -14.31 -16.59 -36.83
N LEU A 100 -13.13 -17.14 -36.55
CA LEU A 100 -12.16 -17.56 -37.56
C LEU A 100 -12.24 -19.08 -37.80
N GLU A 101 -12.53 -19.85 -36.74
CA GLU A 101 -12.62 -21.31 -36.74
C GLU A 101 -13.91 -21.79 -36.05
N HIS A 102 -14.21 -23.09 -36.13
CA HIS A 102 -15.45 -23.66 -35.57
C HIS A 102 -15.54 -23.48 -34.04
N GLU A 103 -14.41 -23.68 -33.35
CA GLU A 103 -14.26 -23.51 -31.89
C GLU A 103 -14.55 -22.08 -31.41
N ASP A 104 -14.37 -21.07 -32.27
CA ASP A 104 -14.66 -19.68 -31.94
C ASP A 104 -16.18 -19.41 -31.80
N ARG A 105 -17.05 -20.37 -32.10
CA ARG A 105 -18.50 -20.21 -31.86
C ARG A 105 -18.86 -20.30 -30.38
N LEU A 106 -17.95 -20.81 -29.54
CA LEU A 106 -18.15 -20.83 -28.11
C LEU A 106 -18.15 -19.40 -27.56
N ASP A 107 -19.24 -19.02 -26.91
CA ASP A 107 -19.32 -17.83 -26.07
C ASP A 107 -19.12 -18.21 -24.60
N PRO A 108 -17.94 -17.97 -24.01
CA PRO A 108 -17.67 -18.30 -22.60
C PRO A 108 -18.56 -17.52 -21.62
N THR A 109 -19.21 -16.43 -22.05
CA THR A 109 -20.01 -15.56 -21.17
C THR A 109 -21.51 -15.88 -21.20
N ARG A 110 -21.93 -16.85 -22.03
CA ARG A 110 -23.34 -17.14 -22.34
C ARG A 110 -24.18 -17.50 -21.11
N ASP A 111 -23.63 -18.32 -20.23
CA ASP A 111 -24.38 -18.90 -19.09
C ASP A 111 -24.28 -18.04 -17.82
N GLY A 112 -23.75 -16.81 -17.93
CA GLY A 112 -23.47 -15.94 -16.79
C GLY A 112 -22.19 -16.36 -16.05
N GLY A 113 -21.72 -15.48 -15.16
CA GLY A 113 -20.56 -15.74 -14.30
C GLY A 113 -20.94 -15.78 -12.83
N GLU A 114 -20.09 -16.42 -12.03
CA GLU A 114 -20.19 -16.39 -10.58
C GLU A 114 -19.59 -15.10 -10.04
N ARG A 115 -20.36 -14.31 -9.28
CA ARG A 115 -19.85 -13.15 -8.56
C ARG A 115 -19.29 -13.55 -7.21
N THR A 116 -17.98 -13.42 -7.03
CA THR A 116 -17.31 -13.92 -5.82
C THR A 116 -16.15 -13.02 -5.38
N LEU A 117 -15.84 -13.10 -4.07
CA LEU A 117 -14.65 -12.56 -3.41
C LEU A 117 -13.81 -13.69 -2.79
N GLN A 118 -14.00 -14.93 -3.25
CA GLN A 118 -13.41 -16.13 -2.67
C GLN A 118 -12.92 -17.11 -3.76
N ALA A 119 -12.59 -16.60 -4.94
CA ALA A 119 -12.09 -17.41 -6.04
C ALA A 119 -10.66 -17.87 -5.79
N SER A 120 -9.81 -17.03 -5.18
CA SER A 120 -8.46 -17.43 -4.75
C SER A 120 -8.46 -17.87 -3.29
N SER A 121 -7.51 -18.73 -2.91
CA SER A 121 -7.38 -19.22 -1.55
C SER A 121 -5.92 -19.33 -1.13
N LYS A 122 -5.53 -18.53 -0.14
CA LYS A 122 -4.25 -18.60 0.57
C LYS A 122 -4.52 -18.70 2.07
N PRO A 123 -4.88 -19.90 2.58
CA PRO A 123 -5.31 -20.03 3.97
C PRO A 123 -4.14 -20.07 4.97
N LEU A 124 -2.90 -20.16 4.48
CA LEU A 124 -1.68 -20.14 5.28
C LEU A 124 -0.84 -18.95 4.83
N LEU A 125 -0.55 -18.04 5.76
CA LEU A 125 0.16 -16.79 5.49
C LEU A 125 1.10 -16.47 6.63
N GLY A 126 2.22 -15.83 6.35
CA GLY A 126 3.06 -15.29 7.43
C GLY A 126 3.99 -14.16 7.02
N TYR A 127 4.64 -13.56 8.02
CA TYR A 127 5.67 -12.55 7.82
C TYR A 127 6.67 -12.56 8.99
N PRO A 128 7.92 -12.09 8.78
CA PRO A 128 8.90 -11.97 9.84
C PRO A 128 8.87 -10.58 10.48
N ASP A 129 9.40 -10.44 11.70
CA ASP A 129 9.62 -9.14 12.36
C ASP A 129 10.76 -8.32 11.72
N THR A 130 11.74 -8.98 11.11
CA THR A 130 12.79 -8.37 10.28
C THR A 130 12.98 -9.12 8.96
N PHE A 131 13.38 -8.41 7.89
CA PHE A 131 13.74 -9.06 6.63
C PHE A 131 15.24 -9.42 6.57
N SER A 132 16.12 -8.65 7.21
CA SER A 132 17.55 -8.95 7.32
C SER A 132 17.92 -9.19 8.78
N VAL A 133 18.59 -10.31 9.05
CA VAL A 133 19.01 -10.72 10.39
C VAL A 133 20.49 -11.08 10.41
N GLU A 134 21.23 -10.54 11.39
CA GLU A 134 22.64 -10.86 11.60
C GLU A 134 22.82 -12.27 12.18
N GLN A 135 23.92 -12.93 11.84
CA GLN A 135 24.36 -14.16 12.50
C GLN A 135 24.41 -14.00 14.03
N GLY A 136 23.83 -14.97 14.75
CA GLY A 136 23.70 -14.95 16.21
C GLY A 136 22.47 -14.19 16.73
N GLN A 137 21.73 -13.48 15.87
CA GLN A 137 20.53 -12.74 16.29
C GLN A 137 19.24 -13.54 16.08
N PRO A 138 18.18 -13.26 16.87
CA PRO A 138 16.87 -13.87 16.68
C PRO A 138 16.09 -13.20 15.54
N ILE A 139 15.27 -13.99 14.86
CA ILE A 139 14.21 -13.56 13.94
C ILE A 139 12.89 -14.25 14.33
N ALA A 140 11.80 -13.49 14.41
CA ALA A 140 10.49 -13.98 14.83
C ALA A 140 9.51 -14.06 13.66
N PHE A 141 8.80 -15.19 13.56
CA PHE A 141 7.83 -15.46 12.50
C PHE A 141 6.41 -15.43 13.05
N LYS A 142 5.53 -14.71 12.35
CA LYS A 142 4.11 -14.59 12.66
C LYS A 142 3.34 -15.30 11.58
N VAL A 143 2.48 -16.25 11.94
CA VAL A 143 1.74 -17.09 10.99
C VAL A 143 0.25 -17.04 11.30
N SER A 144 -0.55 -16.93 10.27
CA SER A 144 -2.00 -17.08 10.31
C SER A 144 -2.40 -18.28 9.47
N SER A 145 -3.14 -19.20 10.07
CA SER A 145 -3.74 -20.32 9.35
C SER A 145 -5.26 -20.34 9.55
N ALA A 146 -5.99 -20.33 8.43
CA ALA A 146 -7.44 -20.51 8.38
C ALA A 146 -7.87 -21.99 8.38
N LEU A 147 -6.92 -22.92 8.33
CA LEU A 147 -7.17 -24.36 8.36
C LEU A 147 -7.12 -24.89 9.79
N PRO A 148 -7.95 -25.88 10.14
CA PRO A 148 -7.91 -26.51 11.46
C PRO A 148 -6.61 -27.29 11.68
N GLY A 149 -6.20 -27.44 12.93
CA GLY A 149 -5.06 -28.27 13.31
C GLY A 149 -3.73 -27.51 13.35
N SER A 150 -2.69 -28.08 12.77
CA SER A 150 -1.32 -27.60 12.87
C SER A 150 -0.66 -27.51 11.50
N TYR A 151 0.21 -26.52 11.31
CA TYR A 151 1.07 -26.41 10.13
C TYR A 151 2.48 -26.87 10.46
N ARG A 152 3.25 -27.23 9.44
CA ARG A 152 4.68 -27.49 9.54
C ARG A 152 5.45 -26.27 9.03
N ALA A 153 6.52 -25.90 9.73
CA ALA A 153 7.48 -24.89 9.30
C ALA A 153 8.88 -25.50 9.24
N ASP A 154 9.59 -25.29 8.13
CA ASP A 154 11.00 -25.64 7.96
C ASP A 154 11.78 -24.43 7.46
N ILE A 155 12.97 -24.18 8.02
CA ILE A 155 13.89 -23.18 7.48
C ILE A 155 14.56 -23.76 6.23
N VAL A 156 14.51 -23.01 5.14
CA VAL A 156 15.13 -23.36 3.86
C VAL A 156 16.09 -22.27 3.41
N ARG A 157 17.19 -22.65 2.79
CA ARG A 157 18.03 -21.74 1.99
C ARG A 157 17.48 -21.69 0.58
N LEU A 158 17.17 -20.49 0.10
CA LEU A 158 16.60 -20.24 -1.23
C LEU A 158 17.72 -19.85 -2.19
N ARG A 159 17.88 -20.62 -3.25
CA ARG A 159 18.81 -20.34 -4.34
C ARG A 159 18.07 -19.77 -5.55
N CYS A 160 16.90 -20.32 -5.88
CA CYS A 160 16.05 -19.82 -6.94
C CYS A 160 14.57 -19.91 -6.54
N ALA A 161 13.84 -18.81 -6.74
CA ALA A 161 12.41 -18.66 -6.49
C ALA A 161 11.52 -18.86 -7.74
N ASP A 162 12.12 -18.90 -8.93
CA ASP A 162 11.43 -19.17 -10.20
C ASP A 162 10.93 -20.61 -10.24
N HIS A 163 9.67 -20.85 -10.61
CA HIS A 163 9.10 -22.19 -10.73
C HIS A 163 8.68 -22.56 -12.15
N THR A 164 8.77 -21.63 -13.10
CA THR A 164 8.33 -21.81 -14.49
C THR A 164 9.50 -21.87 -15.46
N GLY A 165 10.60 -21.16 -15.17
CA GLY A 165 11.81 -21.13 -15.97
C GLY A 165 12.87 -22.08 -15.47
N ILE A 166 13.89 -21.55 -14.79
CA ILE A 166 15.08 -22.30 -14.35
C ILE A 166 14.81 -23.31 -13.21
N GLY A 167 13.60 -23.27 -12.65
CA GLY A 167 13.10 -24.18 -11.63
C GLY A 167 13.45 -23.78 -10.20
N LEU A 168 12.55 -24.10 -9.27
CA LEU A 168 12.69 -23.75 -7.87
C LEU A 168 13.86 -24.52 -7.27
N LYS A 169 14.78 -23.83 -6.62
CA LYS A 169 15.96 -24.43 -5.99
C LYS A 169 16.04 -23.99 -4.54
N GLN A 170 15.84 -24.93 -3.63
CA GLN A 170 15.93 -24.72 -2.20
C GLN A 170 16.51 -25.93 -1.49
N THR A 171 17.08 -25.71 -0.32
CA THR A 171 17.61 -26.78 0.55
C THR A 171 17.15 -26.55 1.99
N THR A 172 16.66 -27.59 2.65
CA THR A 172 16.27 -27.51 4.07
C THR A 172 17.52 -27.33 4.93
N VAL A 173 17.48 -26.34 5.82
CA VAL A 173 18.51 -26.11 6.84
C VAL A 173 18.15 -26.96 8.05
N PRO A 174 19.03 -27.88 8.51
CA PRO A 174 18.79 -28.62 9.75
C PRO A 174 18.85 -27.68 10.96
N THR A 175 17.72 -27.47 11.62
CA THR A 175 17.62 -26.62 12.81
C THR A 175 16.50 -27.11 13.72
N ALA A 176 16.64 -26.86 15.03
CA ALA A 176 15.68 -27.30 16.03
C ALA A 176 14.30 -26.61 15.94
N VAL A 177 14.23 -25.48 15.22
CA VAL A 177 12.95 -24.77 14.97
C VAL A 177 12.12 -25.43 13.87
N ASN A 178 12.66 -26.37 13.11
CA ASN A 178 11.88 -27.12 12.13
C ASN A 178 10.90 -28.04 12.87
N GLY A 179 9.60 -27.91 12.59
CA GLY A 179 8.61 -28.66 13.33
C GLY A 179 7.17 -28.28 13.02
N THR A 180 6.29 -28.76 13.89
CA THR A 180 4.84 -28.57 13.80
C THR A 180 4.38 -27.53 14.82
N TYR A 181 3.57 -26.59 14.36
CA TYR A 181 3.07 -25.46 15.14
C TYR A 181 1.54 -25.41 15.10
N PRO A 182 0.87 -24.98 16.18
CA PRO A 182 -0.59 -24.86 16.19
C PRO A 182 -1.04 -23.78 15.19
N GLY A 183 -1.97 -24.12 14.29
CA GLY A 183 -2.58 -23.15 13.39
C GLY A 183 -3.61 -22.30 14.13
N ARG A 184 -3.59 -20.98 13.89
CA ARG A 184 -4.64 -20.06 14.35
C ARG A 184 -4.87 -18.95 13.34
N VAL A 185 -6.12 -18.50 13.20
CA VAL A 185 -6.44 -17.31 12.41
C VAL A 185 -5.99 -16.08 13.19
N GLN A 186 -5.14 -15.26 12.58
CA GLN A 186 -4.82 -13.92 13.03
C GLN A 186 -5.39 -12.91 12.01
N PRO A 187 -6.43 -12.14 12.37
CA PRO A 187 -7.05 -11.16 11.46
C PRO A 187 -6.12 -9.99 11.18
N VAL A 188 -6.37 -9.30 10.06
CA VAL A 188 -5.68 -8.05 9.71
C VAL A 188 -6.66 -6.89 9.88
N TYR A 189 -6.20 -5.80 10.50
CA TYR A 189 -6.99 -4.60 10.72
C TYR A 189 -6.34 -3.41 10.00
N ALA A 190 -6.77 -3.18 8.77
CA ALA A 190 -6.41 -1.98 8.02
C ALA A 190 -7.18 -0.74 8.55
N GLY A 191 -6.75 0.42 8.08
CA GLY A 191 -7.31 1.73 8.36
C GLY A 191 -6.54 2.48 9.44
N SER A 192 -6.27 3.76 9.17
CA SER A 192 -5.52 4.66 10.04
C SER A 192 -6.42 5.52 10.91
N TYR A 193 -5.92 5.86 12.10
CA TYR A 193 -6.64 6.66 13.09
C TYR A 193 -5.67 7.21 14.15
N ILE A 194 -6.18 8.01 15.08
CA ILE A 194 -5.46 8.42 16.29
C ILE A 194 -6.13 7.78 17.50
N ASP A 195 -5.34 7.20 18.40
CA ASP A 195 -5.78 6.75 19.72
C ASP A 195 -5.20 7.68 20.80
N VAL A 196 -6.05 8.12 21.72
CA VAL A 196 -5.67 8.89 22.91
C VAL A 196 -6.08 8.09 24.15
N PRO A 197 -5.17 7.86 25.12
CA PRO A 197 -5.46 7.06 26.30
C PRO A 197 -6.75 7.50 27.02
N ALA A 198 -7.54 6.53 27.49
CA ALA A 198 -8.78 6.81 28.22
C ALA A 198 -8.57 7.77 29.39
N SER A 199 -9.52 8.68 29.58
CA SER A 199 -9.53 9.65 30.66
C SER A 199 -10.98 10.02 30.99
N GLU A 200 -11.32 10.06 32.28
CA GLU A 200 -12.66 10.49 32.74
C GLU A 200 -12.99 11.92 32.28
N ALA A 201 -11.97 12.74 32.05
CA ALA A 201 -12.14 14.10 31.53
C ALA A 201 -12.76 14.16 30.13
N PHE A 202 -12.88 13.04 29.41
CA PHE A 202 -13.60 12.96 28.13
C PHE A 202 -15.11 12.79 28.30
N HIS A 203 -15.62 12.69 29.52
CA HIS A 203 -17.05 12.51 29.81
C HIS A 203 -17.64 13.57 30.76
N PRO A 204 -17.35 14.87 30.59
CA PRO A 204 -17.99 15.89 31.42
C PRO A 204 -19.49 16.03 31.07
N PRO A 205 -20.32 16.59 31.98
CA PRO A 205 -21.75 16.80 31.73
C PRO A 205 -22.06 17.74 30.55
N GLN A 206 -21.12 18.64 30.25
CA GLN A 206 -21.16 19.55 29.10
C GLN A 206 -19.92 19.33 28.24
N ILE A 207 -20.12 19.09 26.95
CA ILE A 207 -19.05 18.81 26.01
C ILE A 207 -19.23 19.69 24.78
N THR A 208 -18.14 20.30 24.31
CA THR A 208 -18.02 20.73 22.91
C THR A 208 -16.86 20.00 22.26
N VAL A 209 -17.10 19.50 21.06
CA VAL A 209 -16.05 19.10 20.13
C VAL A 209 -16.04 20.00 18.92
N GLN A 210 -14.85 20.38 18.44
CA GLN A 210 -14.65 21.22 17.27
C GLN A 210 -13.44 20.73 16.48
N ALA A 211 -13.49 20.76 15.16
CA ALA A 211 -12.34 20.44 14.30
C ALA A 211 -12.49 21.07 12.91
N TYR A 212 -11.39 21.12 12.18
CA TYR A 212 -11.42 21.25 10.73
C TYR A 212 -11.40 19.88 10.07
N ILE A 213 -12.23 19.67 9.06
CA ILE A 213 -12.31 18.40 8.32
C ILE A 213 -12.32 18.62 6.81
N TRP A 214 -11.81 17.64 6.05
CA TRP A 214 -11.80 17.62 4.59
C TRP A 214 -12.21 16.23 4.09
N PRO A 215 -13.52 15.92 3.98
CA PRO A 215 -13.99 14.57 3.69
C PRO A 215 -13.75 14.21 2.23
N THR A 216 -13.14 13.06 1.93
CA THR A 216 -12.93 12.61 0.54
C THR A 216 -14.07 11.72 0.03
N THR A 217 -14.62 10.87 0.88
CA THR A 217 -15.73 9.97 0.53
C THR A 217 -16.94 10.13 1.47
N PRO A 218 -17.58 11.30 1.57
CA PRO A 218 -18.70 11.51 2.49
C PRO A 218 -19.89 10.56 2.21
N GLN A 219 -20.04 10.07 0.97
CA GLN A 219 -21.12 9.17 0.56
C GLN A 219 -20.83 7.67 0.76
N LYS A 220 -19.73 7.32 1.43
CA LYS A 220 -19.33 5.91 1.68
C LYS A 220 -20.17 5.22 2.76
N GLY A 221 -21.01 5.98 3.47
CA GLY A 221 -21.72 5.54 4.68
C GLY A 221 -21.10 6.14 5.94
N ARG A 222 -21.50 5.62 7.11
CA ARG A 222 -21.08 6.19 8.40
C ARG A 222 -19.55 6.16 8.60
N GLN A 223 -18.98 7.31 8.98
CA GLN A 223 -17.54 7.48 9.23
C GLN A 223 -17.29 8.31 10.49
N ALA A 224 -16.42 7.84 11.38
CA ALA A 224 -16.10 8.50 12.63
C ALA A 224 -15.17 9.69 12.42
N LEU A 225 -15.51 10.88 12.92
CA LEU A 225 -14.56 12.00 12.94
C LEU A 225 -13.77 12.00 14.24
N LEU A 226 -14.46 12.08 15.39
CA LEU A 226 -13.82 12.06 16.71
C LEU A 226 -14.83 11.78 17.83
N GLY A 227 -14.37 11.13 18.90
CA GLY A 227 -15.18 10.86 20.09
C GLY A 227 -14.73 9.64 20.87
N THR A 228 -15.59 9.15 21.75
CA THR A 228 -15.36 8.00 22.65
C THR A 228 -16.24 6.80 22.31
N TRP A 229 -16.92 6.85 21.17
CA TRP A 229 -17.95 5.90 20.75
C TRP A 229 -17.46 4.45 20.68
N ASP A 230 -18.23 3.56 21.28
CA ASP A 230 -18.12 2.11 21.13
C ASP A 230 -19.38 1.57 20.46
N GLU A 231 -19.24 1.20 19.19
CA GLU A 231 -20.33 0.72 18.34
C GLU A 231 -20.93 -0.58 18.88
N SER A 232 -20.13 -1.45 19.49
CA SER A 232 -20.62 -2.76 19.95
C SER A 232 -21.41 -2.66 21.24
N SER A 233 -21.04 -1.74 22.13
CA SER A 233 -21.78 -1.51 23.37
C SER A 233 -22.80 -0.37 23.28
N SER A 234 -22.82 0.40 22.19
CA SER A 234 -23.68 1.59 22.02
C SER A 234 -23.47 2.62 23.13
N ARG A 235 -22.21 2.92 23.45
CA ARG A 235 -21.81 3.81 24.56
C ARG A 235 -20.96 4.96 24.06
N GLY A 236 -20.98 6.07 24.80
CA GLY A 236 -20.19 7.26 24.51
C GLY A 236 -20.86 8.19 23.52
N TYR A 237 -20.03 8.98 22.84
CA TYR A 237 -20.46 9.92 21.80
C TYR A 237 -19.48 9.94 20.63
N ALA A 238 -19.95 10.32 19.44
CA ALA A 238 -19.12 10.57 18.28
C ALA A 238 -19.67 11.72 17.44
N LEU A 239 -18.79 12.63 17.03
CA LEU A 239 -19.00 13.43 15.82
C LEU A 239 -18.66 12.54 14.62
N LEU A 240 -19.55 12.46 13.64
CA LEU A 240 -19.42 11.54 12.51
C LEU A 240 -20.03 12.10 11.22
N VAL A 241 -19.71 11.47 10.10
CA VAL A 241 -20.47 11.57 8.85
C VAL A 241 -21.49 10.45 8.85
N ASP A 242 -22.77 10.75 8.60
CA ASP A 242 -23.86 9.75 8.63
C ASP A 242 -24.04 9.01 7.29
N GLU A 243 -25.04 8.12 7.22
CA GLU A 243 -25.33 7.31 6.01
C GLU A 243 -25.70 8.15 4.77
N THR A 244 -26.09 9.41 4.96
CA THR A 244 -26.44 10.33 3.86
C THR A 244 -25.28 11.25 3.48
N GLY A 245 -24.15 11.14 4.18
CA GLY A 245 -22.99 11.99 4.03
C GLY A 245 -23.08 13.32 4.79
N ALA A 246 -24.06 13.50 5.67
CA ALA A 246 -24.23 14.71 6.48
C ALA A 246 -23.43 14.63 7.79
N LEU A 247 -23.03 15.78 8.34
CA LEU A 247 -22.45 15.82 9.68
C LEU A 247 -23.51 15.45 10.72
N ALA A 248 -23.16 14.56 11.66
CA ALA A 248 -24.06 14.16 12.71
C ALA A 248 -23.34 13.92 14.04
N LEU A 249 -24.11 14.03 15.11
CA LEU A 249 -23.72 13.67 16.47
C LEU A 249 -24.46 12.38 16.86
N LEU A 250 -23.71 11.38 17.29
CA LEU A 250 -24.22 10.11 17.80
C LEU A 250 -23.97 10.00 19.31
N LEU A 251 -24.98 9.59 20.06
CA LEU A 251 -24.95 9.40 21.51
C LEU A 251 -25.51 8.03 21.88
N GLY A 252 -25.04 7.44 22.98
CA GLY A 252 -25.56 6.18 23.47
C GLY A 252 -25.40 5.98 24.97
N ASP A 253 -26.42 5.35 25.56
CA ASP A 253 -26.51 5.05 27.00
C ASP A 253 -26.19 3.58 27.33
N GLY A 254 -25.79 2.79 26.33
CA GLY A 254 -25.57 1.35 26.43
C GLY A 254 -26.76 0.48 26.04
N ALA A 255 -27.93 1.06 25.77
CA ALA A 255 -29.14 0.37 25.35
C ALA A 255 -29.78 1.00 24.10
N GLN A 256 -29.82 2.32 24.05
CA GLN A 256 -30.39 3.12 22.97
C GLN A 256 -29.33 4.00 22.32
N ARG A 257 -29.64 4.44 21.09
CA ARG A 257 -28.80 5.35 20.31
C ARG A 257 -29.63 6.56 19.90
N GLN A 258 -29.04 7.74 19.93
CA GLN A 258 -29.63 8.96 19.41
C GLN A 258 -28.69 9.56 18.37
N LEU A 259 -29.17 9.70 17.13
CA LEU A 259 -28.46 10.37 16.05
C LEU A 259 -29.10 11.73 15.79
N ILE A 260 -28.30 12.80 15.82
CA ILE A 260 -28.72 14.17 15.52
C ILE A 260 -27.93 14.61 14.30
N SER A 261 -28.57 14.68 13.14
CA SER A 261 -27.95 15.00 11.85
C SER A 261 -28.29 16.42 11.40
N THR A 262 -27.35 17.09 10.72
CA THR A 262 -27.62 18.35 10.01
C THR A 262 -28.58 18.14 8.84
N GLY A 263 -28.65 16.92 8.29
CA GLY A 263 -29.48 16.56 7.14
C GLY A 263 -28.99 17.13 5.80
N ILE A 264 -27.83 17.80 5.79
CA ILE A 264 -27.23 18.41 4.60
C ILE A 264 -25.87 17.73 4.33
N PRO A 265 -25.73 16.99 3.22
CA PRO A 265 -24.49 16.29 2.90
C PRO A 265 -23.27 17.21 2.80
N LEU A 266 -22.13 16.72 3.30
CA LEU A 266 -20.83 17.36 3.14
C LEU A 266 -20.36 17.23 1.68
N LEU A 267 -19.71 18.28 1.19
CA LEU A 267 -19.07 18.28 -0.12
C LEU A 267 -17.75 17.51 -0.06
N PRO A 268 -17.50 16.56 -0.98
CA PRO A 268 -16.23 15.87 -1.06
C PRO A 268 -15.10 16.85 -1.38
N ARG A 269 -13.95 16.67 -0.74
CA ARG A 269 -12.71 17.42 -0.98
C ARG A 269 -12.82 18.94 -0.72
N HIS A 270 -13.55 19.32 0.33
CA HIS A 270 -13.65 20.71 0.81
C HIS A 270 -13.38 20.80 2.30
N TRP A 271 -12.74 21.90 2.71
CA TRP A 271 -12.55 22.17 4.13
C TRP A 271 -13.86 22.60 4.77
N TYR A 272 -14.12 22.09 5.97
CA TYR A 272 -15.21 22.51 6.84
C TYR A 272 -14.67 22.84 8.21
N LEU A 273 -15.25 23.85 8.85
CA LEU A 273 -15.25 23.97 10.30
C LEU A 273 -16.51 23.27 10.83
N VAL A 274 -16.32 22.31 11.72
CA VAL A 274 -17.41 21.52 12.31
C VAL A 274 -17.36 21.57 13.83
N ALA A 275 -18.53 21.54 14.46
CA ALA A 275 -18.62 21.43 15.91
C ALA A 275 -19.91 20.73 16.37
N ALA A 276 -19.85 20.13 17.55
CA ALA A 276 -21.03 19.65 18.26
C ALA A 276 -20.94 20.00 19.76
N SER A 277 -22.08 20.27 20.37
CA SER A 277 -22.23 20.53 21.81
C SER A 277 -23.25 19.57 22.41
N ILE A 278 -22.97 19.02 23.59
CA ILE A 278 -23.85 18.15 24.37
C ILE A 278 -23.98 18.75 25.76
N ASP A 279 -25.18 19.05 26.21
CA ASP A 279 -25.48 19.48 27.56
C ASP A 279 -26.44 18.50 28.23
N VAL A 280 -25.89 17.60 29.04
CA VAL A 280 -26.66 16.59 29.78
C VAL A 280 -27.43 17.22 30.95
N THR A 281 -27.05 18.43 31.37
CA THR A 281 -27.71 19.17 32.45
C THR A 281 -28.99 19.85 31.94
N SER A 282 -28.92 20.56 30.81
CA SER A 282 -30.11 21.17 30.20
C SER A 282 -30.93 20.21 29.33
N GLY A 283 -30.33 19.09 28.89
CA GLY A 283 -30.98 18.10 28.04
C GLY A 283 -30.99 18.50 26.56
N GLU A 284 -29.99 19.24 26.10
CA GLU A 284 -29.88 19.71 24.71
C GLU A 284 -28.59 19.21 24.04
N ALA A 285 -28.67 18.97 22.73
CA ALA A 285 -27.48 18.87 21.88
C ALA A 285 -27.61 19.72 20.61
N TRP A 286 -26.46 20.12 20.09
CA TRP A 286 -26.33 20.91 18.87
C TRP A 286 -25.20 20.36 18.01
N VAL A 287 -25.36 20.36 16.69
CA VAL A 287 -24.31 20.03 15.70
C VAL A 287 -24.36 21.04 14.57
N GLY A 288 -23.21 21.47 14.06
CA GLY A 288 -23.11 22.44 12.98
C GLY A 288 -21.91 22.24 12.07
N GLN A 289 -22.10 22.56 10.80
CA GLN A 289 -21.09 22.50 9.75
C GLN A 289 -21.03 23.82 8.97
N ARG A 290 -19.83 24.27 8.64
CA ARG A 290 -19.58 25.43 7.78
C ARG A 290 -18.49 25.10 6.75
N PRO A 291 -18.81 25.01 5.45
CA PRO A 291 -17.77 24.89 4.43
C PRO A 291 -16.92 26.16 4.37
N LEU A 292 -15.59 25.99 4.29
CA LEU A 292 -14.61 27.06 4.12
C LEU A 292 -14.35 27.28 2.62
N VAL A 293 -15.31 27.93 1.98
CA VAL A 293 -15.30 28.12 0.52
C VAL A 293 -14.49 29.37 0.16
N ARG A 294 -13.36 29.20 -0.54
CA ARG A 294 -12.54 30.33 -1.05
C ARG A 294 -13.09 30.93 -2.35
N TYR A 295 -13.83 30.16 -3.15
CA TYR A 295 -14.39 30.56 -4.45
C TYR A 295 -15.82 30.06 -4.61
N ALA A 296 -16.70 30.80 -5.28
CA ALA A 296 -18.13 30.50 -5.41
C ALA A 296 -18.45 29.01 -5.67
N ARG A 297 -19.13 28.38 -4.70
CA ARG A 297 -19.65 27.00 -4.71
C ARG A 297 -20.89 26.91 -3.82
N ASP A 298 -21.55 25.76 -3.86
CA ASP A 298 -22.70 25.47 -3.02
C ASP A 298 -22.38 25.67 -1.54
N ASP A 299 -23.20 26.48 -0.88
CA ASP A 299 -23.12 26.68 0.56
C ASP A 299 -23.95 25.61 1.27
N THR A 300 -23.26 24.61 1.80
CA THR A 300 -23.83 23.51 2.59
C THR A 300 -23.80 23.78 4.09
N THR A 301 -23.72 25.06 4.51
CA THR A 301 -23.81 25.44 5.93
C THR A 301 -25.13 24.94 6.52
N ALA A 302 -25.04 24.22 7.63
CA ALA A 302 -26.20 23.63 8.27
C ALA A 302 -25.95 23.42 9.76
N ALA A 303 -27.03 23.43 10.54
CA ALA A 303 -26.98 23.08 11.94
C ALA A 303 -28.28 22.45 12.40
N ARG A 304 -28.20 21.64 13.45
CA ARG A 304 -29.35 21.03 14.10
C ARG A 304 -29.23 21.14 15.60
N GLN A 305 -30.30 21.61 16.24
CA GLN A 305 -30.51 21.56 17.68
C GLN A 305 -31.60 20.54 17.98
N ALA A 306 -31.42 19.73 19.02
CA ALA A 306 -32.40 18.74 19.43
C ALA A 306 -32.34 18.49 20.95
N ALA A 307 -33.48 18.12 21.54
CA ALA A 307 -33.52 17.62 22.90
C ALA A 307 -32.88 16.23 23.00
N LEU A 308 -32.18 15.97 24.09
CA LEU A 308 -31.62 14.67 24.41
C LEU A 308 -32.75 13.71 24.79
N THR A 309 -32.83 12.58 24.10
CA THR A 309 -33.78 11.51 24.42
C THR A 309 -33.16 10.44 25.31
N LEU A 310 -31.84 10.49 25.51
CA LEU A 310 -31.06 9.61 26.40
C LEU A 310 -29.95 10.39 27.12
N ARG A 311 -29.39 9.80 28.17
CA ARG A 311 -28.18 10.33 28.83
C ARG A 311 -26.97 9.50 28.39
N PRO A 312 -26.00 10.06 27.64
CA PRO A 312 -24.86 9.29 27.18
C PRO A 312 -24.05 8.79 28.38
N VAL A 313 -23.65 7.53 28.35
CA VAL A 313 -22.76 6.92 29.36
C VAL A 313 -21.32 6.94 28.84
N PRO A 314 -20.31 6.87 29.74
CA PRO A 314 -18.92 6.79 29.32
C PRO A 314 -18.66 5.66 28.32
N GLY A 315 -17.97 6.03 27.24
CA GLY A 315 -17.47 5.15 26.19
C GLY A 315 -16.06 4.64 26.51
N ARG A 316 -15.23 4.48 25.47
CA ARG A 316 -13.83 4.01 25.58
C ARG A 316 -12.84 5.17 25.38
N ASN A 317 -11.58 4.84 25.09
CA ASN A 317 -10.53 5.78 24.67
C ASN A 317 -11.04 6.77 23.62
N PHE A 318 -10.55 8.01 23.67
CA PHE A 318 -10.87 8.99 22.66
C PHE A 318 -10.13 8.63 21.36
N ARG A 319 -10.87 8.55 20.25
CA ARG A 319 -10.33 8.27 18.93
C ARG A 319 -10.68 9.39 17.96
N MET A 320 -9.84 9.54 16.95
CA MET A 320 -10.09 10.39 15.79
C MET A 320 -9.94 9.54 14.53
N ALA A 321 -10.80 9.78 13.54
CA ALA A 321 -10.90 9.03 12.28
C ALA A 321 -11.29 7.54 12.39
N ALA A 322 -11.67 7.06 13.58
CA ALA A 322 -12.27 5.73 13.80
C ALA A 322 -13.08 5.72 15.10
N TRP A 323 -13.93 4.70 15.30
CA TRP A 323 -14.54 4.37 16.59
C TRP A 323 -14.16 2.97 17.07
N HIS A 324 -14.61 2.58 18.26
CA HIS A 324 -14.39 1.23 18.78
C HIS A 324 -15.44 0.26 18.25
N VAL A 325 -14.99 -0.92 17.83
CA VAL A 325 -15.84 -2.06 17.49
C VAL A 325 -15.28 -3.28 18.21
N GLN A 326 -16.12 -4.10 18.79
CA GLN A 326 -15.75 -5.38 19.36
C GLN A 326 -15.96 -6.49 18.33
N VAL A 327 -14.91 -7.25 18.05
CA VAL A 327 -14.98 -8.37 17.11
C VAL A 327 -15.73 -9.53 17.75
N SER A 328 -16.70 -10.09 17.02
CA SER A 328 -17.59 -11.16 17.50
C SER A 328 -16.98 -12.57 17.44
N ALA A 329 -15.93 -12.78 16.62
CA ALA A 329 -15.31 -14.08 16.39
C ALA A 329 -13.80 -13.99 16.10
N GLY A 330 -13.09 -15.13 16.15
CA GLY A 330 -11.66 -15.25 15.86
C GLY A 330 -10.74 -15.09 17.08
N SER A 331 -9.42 -15.13 16.87
CA SER A 331 -8.40 -14.99 17.94
C SER A 331 -8.47 -13.66 18.69
N HIS A 332 -9.06 -12.65 18.08
CA HIS A 332 -9.28 -11.31 18.65
C HIS A 332 -10.71 -11.11 19.17
N ALA A 333 -11.51 -12.18 19.28
CA ALA A 333 -12.86 -12.09 19.83
C ALA A 333 -12.83 -11.38 21.20
N ARG A 334 -13.74 -10.42 21.38
CA ARG A 334 -13.84 -9.55 22.57
C ARG A 334 -12.73 -8.51 22.75
N ARG A 335 -11.72 -8.43 21.87
CA ARG A 335 -10.78 -7.29 21.84
C ARG A 335 -11.46 -6.11 21.11
N PRO A 336 -11.37 -4.87 21.65
CA PRO A 336 -11.80 -3.68 20.94
C PRO A 336 -10.82 -3.37 19.80
N VAL A 337 -11.32 -3.27 18.58
CA VAL A 337 -10.58 -2.88 17.37
C VAL A 337 -11.12 -1.55 16.84
N ALA A 338 -10.48 -1.00 15.81
CA ALA A 338 -11.00 0.16 15.09
C ALA A 338 -12.02 -0.25 14.03
N GLY A 339 -12.96 0.64 13.74
CA GLY A 339 -13.91 0.53 12.63
C GLY A 339 -14.53 1.89 12.34
N GLY A 340 -15.36 1.96 11.29
CA GLY A 340 -15.97 3.23 10.86
C GLY A 340 -14.95 4.26 10.42
N TRP A 341 -13.88 3.83 9.75
CA TRP A 341 -12.76 4.67 9.37
C TRP A 341 -13.20 5.84 8.49
N TYR A 342 -12.68 7.03 8.81
CA TYR A 342 -12.88 8.23 8.02
C TYR A 342 -11.85 8.34 6.91
N ASN A 343 -12.33 8.60 5.70
CA ASN A 343 -11.49 8.97 4.57
C ASN A 343 -11.54 10.50 4.41
N GLY A 344 -10.40 11.14 4.65
CA GLY A 344 -10.29 12.60 4.58
C GLY A 344 -9.28 13.18 5.56
N LYS A 345 -9.10 14.51 5.50
CA LYS A 345 -8.15 15.21 6.38
C LYS A 345 -8.85 15.70 7.64
N LEU A 346 -8.14 15.65 8.76
CA LEU A 346 -8.57 16.22 10.04
C LEU A 346 -7.47 17.14 10.57
N GLU A 347 -7.86 18.27 11.14
CA GLU A 347 -6.94 19.27 11.67
C GLU A 347 -7.53 19.96 12.92
N ALA A 348 -6.63 20.33 13.84
CA ALA A 348 -6.90 21.08 15.06
C ALA A 348 -8.15 20.64 15.85
N PRO A 349 -8.30 19.34 16.19
CA PRO A 349 -9.41 18.91 17.03
C PRO A 349 -9.27 19.49 18.44
N ILE A 350 -10.40 19.96 18.97
CA ILE A 350 -10.55 20.49 20.33
C ILE A 350 -11.70 19.78 21.01
N LEU A 351 -11.48 19.42 22.28
CA LEU A 351 -12.51 18.98 23.21
C LEU A 351 -12.56 19.97 24.37
N ALA A 352 -13.75 20.44 24.73
CA ALA A 352 -13.96 21.37 25.85
C ALA A 352 -15.10 20.93 26.76
N GLN A 353 -15.02 21.30 28.04
CA GLN A 353 -15.99 20.94 29.09
C GLN A 353 -17.12 21.97 29.29
N ARG A 354 -17.48 22.67 28.22
CA ARG A 354 -18.64 23.59 28.16
C ARG A 354 -19.26 23.51 26.78
N CYS A 355 -20.52 23.94 26.65
CA CYS A 355 -21.17 24.09 25.35
C CYS A 355 -20.85 25.42 24.67
N LEU A 356 -21.00 25.46 23.34
CA LEU A 356 -20.99 26.71 22.58
C LEU A 356 -22.23 27.55 22.91
N THR A 357 -21.99 28.84 23.12
CA THR A 357 -23.03 29.88 23.24
C THR A 357 -23.72 30.14 21.90
N SER A 358 -24.90 30.73 21.92
CA SER A 358 -25.63 31.09 20.68
C SER A 358 -24.84 32.04 19.77
N GLU A 359 -24.05 32.95 20.35
CA GLU A 359 -23.18 33.86 19.61
C GLU A 359 -22.03 33.10 18.93
N GLU A 360 -21.33 32.23 19.65
CA GLU A 360 -20.27 31.38 19.08
C GLU A 360 -20.80 30.48 17.96
N ARG A 361 -21.99 29.86 18.14
CA ARG A 361 -22.66 29.06 17.10
C ARG A 361 -22.92 29.91 15.85
N THR A 362 -23.33 31.16 16.02
CA THR A 362 -23.66 32.08 14.92
C THR A 362 -22.38 32.50 14.17
N ILE A 363 -21.32 32.86 14.90
CA ILE A 363 -20.02 33.22 14.34
C ILE A 363 -19.42 32.04 13.55
N LEU A 364 -19.48 30.83 14.11
CA LEU A 364 -19.02 29.62 13.43
C LEU A 364 -19.74 29.42 12.09
N LEU A 365 -21.07 29.48 12.09
CA LEU A 365 -21.88 29.23 10.89
C LEU A 365 -21.78 30.34 9.84
N GLN A 366 -21.75 31.60 10.26
CA GLN A 366 -21.77 32.73 9.31
C GLN A 366 -20.37 33.09 8.81
N GLN A 367 -19.38 33.08 9.71
CA GLN A 367 -18.03 33.60 9.45
C GLN A 367 -16.99 32.50 9.27
N GLY A 368 -17.32 31.23 9.58
CA GLY A 368 -16.32 30.14 9.53
C GLY A 368 -15.20 30.31 10.55
N THR A 369 -15.46 31.04 11.64
CA THR A 369 -14.48 31.33 12.69
C THR A 369 -14.67 30.34 13.86
N PRO A 370 -13.62 29.64 14.30
CA PRO A 370 -13.69 28.70 15.42
C PRO A 370 -14.02 29.43 16.72
N ALA A 371 -14.75 28.77 17.61
CA ALA A 371 -14.96 29.28 18.97
C ALA A 371 -13.66 29.23 19.78
N ASN A 372 -13.43 30.23 20.63
CA ASN A 372 -12.34 30.19 21.60
C ASN A 372 -12.77 29.37 22.82
N LEU A 373 -12.15 28.22 23.00
CA LEU A 373 -12.48 27.26 24.06
C LEU A 373 -11.40 27.18 25.16
N ASP A 374 -10.41 28.08 25.16
CA ASP A 374 -9.19 27.96 25.98
C ASP A 374 -9.49 27.88 27.48
N ASN A 375 -10.51 28.60 27.96
CA ASN A 375 -10.92 28.62 29.37
C ASN A 375 -11.61 27.32 29.85
N ALA A 376 -11.94 26.41 28.94
CA ALA A 376 -12.64 25.17 29.22
C ALA A 376 -12.04 23.98 28.44
N VAL A 377 -10.83 24.12 27.91
CA VAL A 377 -10.19 23.08 27.10
C VAL A 377 -9.91 21.84 27.94
N VAL A 378 -10.33 20.69 27.43
CA VAL A 378 -9.95 19.37 27.93
C VAL A 378 -8.75 18.86 27.15
N ALA A 379 -8.75 19.03 25.82
CA ALA A 379 -7.61 18.73 24.97
C ALA A 379 -7.69 19.56 23.70
N HIS A 380 -6.53 19.94 23.16
CA HIS A 380 -6.39 20.62 21.89
C HIS A 380 -5.17 20.04 21.19
N TRP A 381 -5.39 19.24 20.15
CA TRP A 381 -4.29 18.58 19.45
C TRP A 381 -3.86 19.38 18.23
N ASP A 382 -2.57 19.72 18.18
CA ASP A 382 -1.96 20.36 17.02
C ASP A 382 -1.08 19.35 16.28
N PHE A 383 -1.53 18.96 15.08
CA PHE A 383 -0.85 17.94 14.28
C PHE A 383 0.37 18.47 13.52
N SER A 384 0.64 19.79 13.55
CA SER A 384 1.86 20.37 12.98
C SER A 384 3.10 20.10 13.85
N HIS A 385 2.88 19.69 15.10
CA HIS A 385 3.95 19.26 16.00
C HIS A 385 4.34 17.80 15.76
N ASP A 386 5.65 17.54 15.83
CA ASP A 386 6.23 16.19 15.81
C ASP A 386 5.80 15.36 14.58
N ILE A 387 5.69 16.02 13.42
CA ILE A 387 5.30 15.42 12.13
C ILE A 387 6.09 14.14 11.78
N PRO A 388 7.43 14.05 12.00
CA PRO A 388 8.20 12.86 11.67
C PRO A 388 7.91 11.61 12.51
N SER A 389 7.06 11.69 13.54
CA SER A 389 6.74 10.58 14.43
C SER A 389 5.26 10.22 14.43
N THR A 390 4.92 9.18 15.19
CA THR A 390 3.51 8.79 15.44
C THR A 390 2.84 9.64 16.51
N ARG A 391 3.57 10.51 17.22
CA ARG A 391 3.04 11.23 18.37
C ARG A 391 2.12 12.38 17.93
N ILE A 392 1.01 12.51 18.65
CA ILE A 392 0.03 13.58 18.49
C ILE A 392 0.05 14.46 19.74
N VAL A 393 0.44 15.72 19.57
CA VAL A 393 0.68 16.64 20.68
C VAL A 393 -0.61 17.38 21.06
N ASP A 394 -1.16 17.07 22.24
CA ASP A 394 -2.04 17.99 22.95
C ASP A 394 -1.25 19.20 23.47
N ILE A 395 -1.56 20.38 22.96
CA ILE A 395 -0.94 21.66 23.33
C ILE A 395 -1.65 22.35 24.50
N SER A 396 -2.74 21.75 25.01
CA SER A 396 -3.38 22.23 26.23
C SER A 396 -2.49 22.00 27.47
N PRO A 397 -2.77 22.67 28.61
CA PRO A 397 -2.08 22.42 29.87
C PRO A 397 -2.22 20.98 30.42
N HIS A 398 -3.03 20.14 29.79
CA HIS A 398 -3.33 18.79 30.26
C HIS A 398 -2.51 17.69 29.60
N ALA A 399 -1.79 17.98 28.51
CA ALA A 399 -0.84 17.05 27.89
C ALA A 399 -1.42 15.65 27.57
N ARG A 400 -2.69 15.58 27.14
CA ARG A 400 -3.39 14.36 26.74
C ARG A 400 -2.97 13.93 25.32
N HIS A 401 -1.69 13.65 25.16
CA HIS A 401 -1.11 13.26 23.89
C HIS A 401 -1.71 11.95 23.37
N GLY A 402 -1.80 11.83 22.05
CA GLY A 402 -2.20 10.61 21.36
C GLY A 402 -1.06 10.02 20.53
N SER A 403 -1.38 8.95 19.82
CA SER A 403 -0.51 8.38 18.80
C SER A 403 -1.33 7.96 17.58
N THR A 404 -0.74 8.12 16.39
CA THR A 404 -1.29 7.55 15.17
C THR A 404 -1.16 6.03 15.17
N VAL A 405 -2.13 5.37 14.54
CA VAL A 405 -2.14 3.93 14.27
C VAL A 405 -2.26 3.74 12.76
N ASN A 406 -1.54 2.76 12.21
CA ASN A 406 -1.46 2.45 10.78
C ASN A 406 -0.94 3.57 9.87
N LEU A 407 -0.23 4.57 10.41
CA LEU A 407 0.50 5.57 9.65
C LEU A 407 -0.35 6.37 8.63
N PRO A 408 -1.32 7.18 9.09
CA PRO A 408 -1.98 8.15 8.22
C PRO A 408 -0.98 9.17 7.68
N ALA A 409 -1.22 9.72 6.48
CA ALA A 409 -0.30 10.67 5.86
C ALA A 409 -0.22 11.98 6.64
N ARG A 410 1.00 12.34 7.09
CA ARG A 410 1.30 13.61 7.78
C ARG A 410 1.98 14.60 6.84
N ALA A 411 2.19 15.83 7.31
CA ALA A 411 2.63 16.96 6.48
C ALA A 411 1.67 17.20 5.29
N MET A 412 0.36 17.15 5.56
CA MET A 412 -0.68 17.40 4.58
C MET A 412 -1.13 18.84 4.69
N LYS A 413 -1.51 19.47 3.57
CA LYS A 413 -2.00 20.85 3.58
C LYS A 413 -3.18 20.96 4.54
N GLY A 414 -3.12 21.92 5.45
CA GLY A 414 -4.21 22.32 6.32
C GLY A 414 -5.18 23.30 5.67
N HIS A 415 -6.22 23.65 6.41
CA HIS A 415 -7.25 24.61 6.03
C HIS A 415 -6.69 26.02 5.75
N ALA A 416 -5.60 26.38 6.42
CA ALA A 416 -4.94 27.68 6.29
C ALA A 416 -3.91 27.74 5.14
N TRP A 417 -3.63 26.62 4.45
CA TRP A 417 -2.66 26.61 3.35
C TRP A 417 -3.11 27.53 2.21
N ASP A 418 -2.27 28.49 1.85
CA ASP A 418 -2.58 29.53 0.88
C ASP A 418 -1.75 29.48 -0.41
N GLY A 419 -0.74 28.60 -0.45
CA GLY A 419 0.19 28.44 -1.57
C GLY A 419 1.48 29.26 -1.49
N SER A 420 1.72 29.98 -0.40
CA SER A 420 2.93 30.80 -0.23
C SER A 420 4.20 30.01 0.11
N GLU A 421 4.05 28.82 0.72
CA GLU A 421 5.16 27.92 1.05
C GLU A 421 4.75 26.46 0.80
N TYR A 422 5.66 25.70 0.19
CA TYR A 422 5.46 24.30 -0.20
C TYR A 422 6.20 23.33 0.72
N ASN A 423 7.17 23.82 1.50
CA ASN A 423 7.93 23.04 2.45
C ASN A 423 7.34 23.18 3.85
N TRP A 424 6.80 22.08 4.38
CA TRP A 424 6.19 22.05 5.70
C TRP A 424 7.17 22.42 6.82
N THR A 425 8.47 22.19 6.64
CA THR A 425 9.49 22.54 7.65
C THR A 425 9.69 24.06 7.78
N HIS A 426 9.38 24.82 6.74
CA HIS A 426 9.49 26.29 6.75
C HIS A 426 8.23 26.95 7.32
N GLN A 427 7.05 26.37 7.04
CA GLN A 427 5.78 26.91 7.53
C GLN A 427 4.85 25.80 8.08
N PRO A 428 5.17 25.19 9.24
CA PRO A 428 4.42 24.05 9.78
C PRO A 428 2.93 24.33 10.01
N ALA A 429 2.57 25.58 10.32
CA ALA A 429 1.18 26.00 10.53
C ALA A 429 0.28 25.82 9.29
N HIS A 430 0.87 25.71 8.08
CA HIS A 430 0.11 25.37 6.87
C HIS A 430 -0.11 23.87 6.69
N TYR A 431 0.45 23.04 7.57
CA TYR A 431 0.55 21.59 7.43
C TYR A 431 0.05 20.84 8.67
N GLY A 432 -0.89 21.46 9.40
CA GLY A 432 -1.54 20.89 10.59
C GLY A 432 -2.59 19.81 10.30
N ALA A 433 -2.67 19.31 9.07
CA ALA A 433 -3.60 18.24 8.69
C ALA A 433 -2.93 16.87 8.65
N ILE A 434 -3.70 15.85 9.01
CA ILE A 434 -3.39 14.44 8.78
C ILE A 434 -4.46 13.85 7.87
N HIS A 435 -4.07 13.10 6.85
CA HIS A 435 -4.97 12.43 5.91
C HIS A 435 -5.14 10.96 6.29
N PHE A 436 -6.38 10.57 6.60
CA PHE A 436 -6.73 9.24 7.06
C PHE A 436 -7.41 8.44 5.94
N HIS A 437 -7.15 7.14 5.94
CA HIS A 437 -7.71 6.19 4.99
C HIS A 437 -8.10 4.90 5.71
N ASP A 438 -9.10 4.20 5.18
CA ASP A 438 -9.57 2.90 5.70
C ASP A 438 -8.73 1.70 5.28
N ASP A 439 -7.77 1.90 4.37
CA ASP A 439 -6.89 0.87 3.81
C ASP A 439 -5.40 1.09 4.15
N ASP A 440 -5.09 2.07 5.00
CA ASP A 440 -3.77 2.26 5.58
C ASP A 440 -3.37 1.05 6.45
N LEU A 441 -2.13 0.55 6.30
CA LEU A 441 -1.63 -0.57 7.09
C LEU A 441 -0.13 -0.44 7.35
N TYR A 442 0.25 -0.34 8.63
CA TYR A 442 1.64 -0.43 9.05
C TYR A 442 2.03 -1.85 9.48
N ASP A 443 1.36 -2.39 10.49
CA ASP A 443 1.66 -3.72 11.05
C ASP A 443 0.36 -4.50 11.25
N CYS A 444 0.30 -5.74 10.77
CA CYS A 444 -0.83 -6.62 11.04
C CYS A 444 -1.00 -6.90 12.55
N GLY A 445 0.05 -6.71 13.36
CA GLY A 445 0.02 -6.88 14.81
C GLY A 445 -0.14 -8.33 15.24
N TRP A 446 0.27 -9.28 14.40
CA TRP A 446 0.13 -10.70 14.71
C TRP A 446 1.07 -11.12 15.84
N GLU A 447 0.58 -12.02 16.69
CA GLU A 447 1.36 -12.69 17.72
C GLU A 447 2.39 -13.63 17.06
N THR A 448 3.59 -13.69 17.64
CA THR A 448 4.69 -14.54 17.15
C THR A 448 4.37 -16.01 17.41
N ASP A 449 4.63 -16.86 16.42
CA ASP A 449 4.42 -18.30 16.52
C ASP A 449 5.71 -19.04 16.88
N PHE A 450 6.83 -18.64 16.27
CA PHE A 450 8.14 -19.20 16.58
C PHE A 450 9.27 -18.21 16.29
N THR A 451 10.42 -18.45 16.90
CA THR A 451 11.63 -17.63 16.77
C THR A 451 12.79 -18.55 16.41
N TRP A 452 13.61 -18.12 15.45
CA TRP A 452 14.86 -18.78 15.11
C TRP A 452 16.04 -17.89 15.48
N THR A 453 16.95 -18.38 16.32
CA THR A 453 18.25 -17.73 16.52
C THR A 453 19.21 -18.25 15.47
N VAL A 454 19.67 -17.36 14.60
CA VAL A 454 20.56 -17.72 13.49
C VAL A 454 21.91 -18.20 14.06
N PRO A 455 22.40 -19.40 13.69
CA PRO A 455 23.73 -19.86 14.10
C PRO A 455 24.84 -18.88 13.68
N GLU A 456 25.90 -18.79 14.49
CA GLU A 456 27.00 -17.86 14.25
C GLU A 456 27.78 -18.13 12.95
N ASP A 457 27.82 -19.39 12.54
CA ASP A 457 28.51 -19.90 11.35
C ASP A 457 27.58 -20.07 10.13
N MET A 458 26.31 -19.67 10.25
CA MET A 458 25.34 -19.78 9.16
C MET A 458 25.81 -18.97 7.95
N PRO A 459 25.95 -19.56 6.75
CA PRO A 459 26.35 -18.80 5.56
C PRO A 459 25.39 -17.64 5.28
N SER A 460 25.93 -16.48 4.89
CA SER A 460 25.10 -15.40 4.38
C SER A 460 24.33 -15.85 3.14
N GLY A 461 23.10 -15.39 2.99
CA GLY A 461 22.24 -15.80 1.88
C GLY A 461 20.78 -15.43 2.06
N LEU A 462 19.99 -15.77 1.04
CA LEU A 462 18.53 -15.73 1.10
C LEU A 462 17.99 -17.04 1.69
N TYR A 463 17.11 -16.91 2.67
CA TYR A 463 16.44 -18.01 3.36
C TYR A 463 14.94 -17.78 3.36
N GLY A 464 14.18 -18.77 3.80
CA GLY A 464 12.77 -18.60 4.11
C GLY A 464 12.28 -19.61 5.14
N ALA A 465 11.24 -19.24 5.88
CA ALA A 465 10.42 -20.23 6.58
C ALA A 465 9.40 -20.80 5.58
N TYR A 466 9.56 -22.07 5.22
CA TYR A 466 8.65 -22.80 4.34
C TYR A 466 7.54 -23.42 5.17
N LEU A 467 6.30 -22.99 4.93
CA LEU A 467 5.12 -23.41 5.66
C LEU A 467 4.32 -24.40 4.82
N THR A 468 3.80 -25.46 5.44
CA THR A 468 2.89 -26.42 4.78
C THR A 468 1.76 -26.85 5.70
N GLN A 469 0.53 -26.96 5.16
CA GLN A 469 -0.64 -27.51 5.85
C GLN A 469 -1.68 -27.99 4.83
N ASP A 470 -2.14 -29.22 4.94
CA ASP A 470 -3.21 -29.82 4.10
C ASP A 470 -3.06 -29.56 2.58
N GLY A 471 -1.84 -29.63 2.06
CA GLY A 471 -1.54 -29.39 0.64
C GLY A 471 -1.40 -27.93 0.23
N HIS A 472 -1.63 -26.99 1.15
CA HIS A 472 -1.28 -25.58 1.00
C HIS A 472 0.15 -25.32 1.45
N GLU A 473 0.79 -24.33 0.84
CA GLU A 473 2.12 -23.87 1.19
C GLU A 473 2.22 -22.35 1.16
N ASP A 474 3.14 -21.80 1.95
CA ASP A 474 3.59 -20.41 1.88
C ASP A 474 5.08 -20.33 2.21
N TYR A 475 5.70 -19.22 1.84
CA TYR A 475 7.10 -18.94 2.15
C TYR A 475 7.19 -17.60 2.88
N ILE A 476 8.06 -17.51 3.88
CA ILE A 476 8.40 -16.25 4.52
C ILE A 476 9.88 -15.97 4.26
N PRO A 477 10.25 -15.25 3.18
CA PRO A 477 11.64 -14.98 2.85
C PRO A 477 12.29 -13.98 3.80
N PHE A 478 13.58 -14.18 4.05
CA PHE A 478 14.44 -13.28 4.82
C PHE A 478 15.91 -13.50 4.44
N VAL A 479 16.79 -12.56 4.80
CA VAL A 479 18.23 -12.58 4.57
C VAL A 479 18.95 -12.88 5.87
N VAL A 480 19.90 -13.81 5.81
CA VAL A 480 20.94 -13.94 6.83
C VAL A 480 22.17 -13.18 6.33
N ARG A 481 22.60 -12.18 7.11
CA ARG A 481 23.78 -11.37 6.80
C ARG A 481 24.93 -11.63 7.79
N PRO A 482 26.18 -11.34 7.39
CA PRO A 482 27.30 -11.36 8.33
C PRO A 482 27.09 -10.36 9.48
N ARG A 483 27.77 -10.61 10.60
CA ARG A 483 27.81 -9.67 11.73
C ARG A 483 28.29 -8.29 11.26
N ARG A 484 27.73 -7.24 11.84
CA ARG A 484 28.15 -5.85 11.56
C ARG A 484 29.66 -5.69 11.57
N GLY A 485 30.19 -5.04 10.53
CA GLY A 485 31.63 -4.78 10.36
C GLY A 485 32.46 -5.97 9.89
N THR A 486 31.83 -7.11 9.57
CA THR A 486 32.50 -8.31 9.04
C THR A 486 31.95 -8.68 7.65
N ALA A 487 32.69 -9.53 6.95
CA ALA A 487 32.26 -10.17 5.70
C ALA A 487 32.75 -11.62 5.68
N GLN A 488 31.96 -12.52 5.08
CA GLN A 488 32.38 -13.90 4.80
C GLN A 488 32.92 -14.03 3.37
N ALA A 489 32.68 -13.03 2.51
CA ALA A 489 33.11 -13.03 1.13
C ALA A 489 33.58 -11.64 0.64
N PRO A 490 34.39 -11.57 -0.44
CA PRO A 490 34.82 -10.29 -1.01
C PRO A 490 33.75 -9.61 -1.88
N LEU A 491 32.70 -10.33 -2.26
CA LEU A 491 31.57 -9.84 -3.06
C LEU A 491 30.32 -9.75 -2.17
N ALA A 492 29.55 -8.68 -2.30
CA ALA A 492 28.20 -8.59 -1.73
C ALA A 492 27.15 -8.41 -2.83
N LEU A 493 26.09 -9.21 -2.78
CA LEU A 493 24.83 -8.94 -3.46
C LEU A 493 23.95 -8.09 -2.56
N LEU A 494 23.66 -6.86 -3.00
CA LEU A 494 22.78 -5.93 -2.35
C LEU A 494 21.37 -6.05 -2.92
N LEU A 495 20.47 -6.65 -2.14
CA LEU A 495 19.07 -6.81 -2.50
C LEU A 495 18.31 -5.48 -2.34
N PRO A 496 17.55 -5.06 -3.37
CA PRO A 496 16.87 -3.76 -3.39
C PRO A 496 15.58 -3.75 -2.56
N THR A 497 15.69 -3.94 -1.25
CA THR A 497 14.54 -4.11 -0.37
C THR A 497 13.64 -2.87 -0.26
N ALA A 498 14.18 -1.65 -0.42
CA ALA A 498 13.33 -0.45 -0.52
C ALA A 498 12.37 -0.56 -1.72
N SER A 499 12.86 -1.14 -2.82
CA SER A 499 12.03 -1.42 -4.00
C SER A 499 11.03 -2.54 -3.74
N TYR A 500 11.39 -3.57 -2.97
CA TYR A 500 10.43 -4.61 -2.58
C TYR A 500 9.26 -4.02 -1.80
N TRP A 501 9.53 -3.10 -0.87
CA TRP A 501 8.50 -2.44 -0.05
C TRP A 501 7.64 -1.50 -0.89
N ALA A 502 8.23 -0.72 -1.81
CA ALA A 502 7.47 0.15 -2.69
C ALA A 502 6.45 -0.63 -3.54
N TYR A 503 6.82 -1.83 -4.02
CA TYR A 503 5.98 -2.72 -4.82
C TYR A 503 5.12 -3.70 -4.00
N ALA A 504 5.22 -3.72 -2.67
CA ALA A 504 4.60 -4.73 -1.83
C ALA A 504 3.07 -4.74 -1.97
N ASN A 505 2.51 -5.91 -2.31
CA ASN A 505 1.06 -6.14 -2.47
C ASN A 505 0.39 -5.18 -3.46
N ARG A 506 0.99 -4.94 -4.62
CA ARG A 506 0.39 -4.08 -5.67
C ARG A 506 -0.94 -4.62 -6.21
N HIS A 507 -1.87 -3.72 -6.55
CA HIS A 507 -3.20 -4.04 -7.10
C HIS A 507 -3.38 -3.63 -8.58
N VAL A 508 -2.33 -3.10 -9.18
CA VAL A 508 -2.33 -2.56 -10.54
C VAL A 508 -2.76 -3.56 -11.64
N GLU A 509 -2.78 -4.86 -11.39
CA GLU A 509 -3.29 -5.90 -12.31
C GLU A 509 -4.72 -5.63 -12.75
N ILE A 510 -5.55 -5.12 -11.83
CA ILE A 510 -6.95 -4.83 -12.05
C ILE A 510 -7.17 -3.31 -12.08
N GLU A 511 -6.64 -2.58 -11.07
CA GLU A 511 -7.04 -1.19 -10.82
C GLU A 511 -6.46 -0.18 -11.80
N TRP A 512 -5.28 -0.42 -12.35
CA TRP A 512 -4.64 0.56 -13.23
C TRP A 512 -5.33 0.58 -14.60
N ARG A 513 -6.12 1.63 -14.82
CA ARG A 513 -6.98 1.77 -15.99
C ARG A 513 -6.20 1.68 -17.31
N GLU A 514 -5.07 2.36 -17.41
CA GLU A 514 -4.25 2.44 -18.62
C GLU A 514 -3.27 1.28 -18.78
N ARG A 515 -3.21 0.35 -17.80
CA ARG A 515 -2.21 -0.73 -17.71
C ARG A 515 -1.95 -1.39 -19.05
N GLU A 516 -2.99 -1.96 -19.67
CA GLU A 516 -2.84 -2.79 -20.87
C GLU A 516 -2.20 -2.03 -22.05
N ASN A 517 -2.46 -0.72 -22.15
CA ASN A 517 -1.83 0.13 -23.14
C ASN A 517 -0.37 0.46 -22.81
N VAL A 518 -0.03 0.55 -21.52
CA VAL A 518 1.36 0.82 -21.08
C VAL A 518 2.21 -0.46 -21.10
N VAL A 519 1.66 -1.61 -20.70
CA VAL A 519 2.39 -2.89 -20.65
C VAL A 519 2.39 -3.64 -21.98
N GLY A 520 1.45 -3.35 -22.88
CA GLY A 520 1.42 -3.93 -24.22
C GLY A 520 0.76 -5.31 -24.34
N TYR A 521 0.09 -5.82 -23.30
CA TYR A 521 -0.68 -7.07 -23.31
C TYR A 521 -1.97 -6.95 -22.46
N PHE A 522 -2.91 -7.87 -22.64
CA PHE A 522 -4.18 -7.86 -21.89
C PHE A 522 -4.00 -8.19 -20.41
N ALA A 523 -4.81 -7.57 -19.55
CA ALA A 523 -4.75 -7.78 -18.12
C ALA A 523 -4.98 -9.26 -17.78
N THR A 524 -4.06 -9.77 -16.98
CA THR A 524 -3.98 -11.16 -16.56
C THR A 524 -3.86 -11.16 -15.05
N VAL A 525 -4.79 -11.81 -14.37
CA VAL A 525 -4.92 -11.84 -12.92
C VAL A 525 -4.53 -13.24 -12.45
N ASP A 526 -3.33 -13.36 -11.90
CA ASP A 526 -2.85 -14.59 -11.27
C ASP A 526 -3.51 -14.83 -9.89
N PRO A 527 -3.34 -16.01 -9.27
CA PRO A 527 -3.99 -16.32 -8.00
C PRO A 527 -3.66 -15.34 -6.87
N THR A 528 -2.44 -14.77 -6.86
CA THR A 528 -2.00 -13.83 -5.82
C THR A 528 -2.61 -12.45 -6.02
N ALA A 529 -2.60 -11.95 -7.26
CA ALA A 529 -3.29 -10.71 -7.59
C ALA A 529 -4.80 -10.81 -7.35
N LEU A 530 -5.41 -11.97 -7.65
CA LEU A 530 -6.81 -12.24 -7.34
C LEU A 530 -7.05 -12.22 -5.82
N PHE A 531 -6.22 -12.91 -5.05
CA PHE A 531 -6.33 -12.93 -3.59
C PHE A 531 -6.22 -11.52 -3.00
N LEU A 532 -5.26 -10.71 -3.45
CA LEU A 532 -5.12 -9.32 -2.98
C LEU A 532 -6.33 -8.45 -3.35
N HIS A 533 -6.90 -8.63 -4.54
CA HIS A 533 -8.13 -7.94 -4.93
C HIS A 533 -9.31 -8.32 -4.03
N GLU A 534 -9.41 -9.58 -3.64
CA GLU A 534 -10.45 -10.11 -2.76
C GLU A 534 -10.23 -9.73 -1.28
N HIS A 535 -8.97 -9.54 -0.89
CA HIS A 535 -8.53 -9.25 0.47
C HIS A 535 -7.67 -7.97 0.55
N PRO A 536 -8.26 -6.79 0.27
CA PRO A 536 -7.52 -5.53 0.31
C PRO A 536 -6.98 -5.16 1.70
N GLU A 537 -7.46 -5.80 2.77
CA GLU A 537 -6.98 -5.61 4.14
C GLU A 537 -5.49 -5.96 4.32
N PHE A 538 -4.87 -6.74 3.42
CA PHE A 538 -3.41 -6.96 3.42
C PHE A 538 -2.60 -5.76 2.92
N GLY A 539 -3.29 -4.64 2.67
CA GLY A 539 -2.77 -3.34 2.36
C GLY A 539 -2.34 -3.17 0.91
N VAL A 540 -1.90 -1.95 0.62
CA VAL A 540 -1.66 -1.44 -0.73
C VAL A 540 -0.19 -1.12 -0.97
N SER A 541 0.22 -1.10 -2.24
CA SER A 541 1.55 -0.69 -2.70
C SER A 541 1.61 0.83 -2.87
N MET A 542 2.82 1.40 -2.81
CA MET A 542 3.05 2.77 -3.27
C MET A 542 2.63 2.99 -4.73
N TYR A 543 2.48 1.97 -5.57
CA TYR A 543 1.96 2.13 -6.93
C TYR A 543 0.45 2.30 -7.01
N ASP A 544 -0.28 1.98 -5.95
CA ASP A 544 -1.72 2.02 -5.91
C ASP A 544 -2.25 3.38 -5.42
N GLU A 545 -3.56 3.55 -5.50
CA GLU A 545 -4.31 4.62 -4.84
C GLU A 545 -5.09 4.02 -3.66
N HIS A 546 -5.23 4.80 -2.59
CA HIS A 546 -6.15 4.54 -1.50
C HIS A 546 -7.60 4.47 -2.01
N SER A 547 -8.50 3.91 -1.22
CA SER A 547 -9.93 3.78 -1.54
C SER A 547 -10.63 5.11 -1.86
N ASP A 548 -10.03 6.24 -1.47
CA ASP A 548 -10.53 7.59 -1.75
C ASP A 548 -9.91 8.25 -3.01
N GLY A 549 -9.04 7.52 -3.72
CA GLY A 549 -8.34 7.95 -4.92
C GLY A 549 -7.09 8.80 -4.68
N SER A 550 -6.62 8.93 -3.43
CA SER A 550 -5.33 9.56 -3.14
C SER A 550 -4.15 8.58 -3.27
N GLY A 551 -2.96 9.09 -3.56
CA GLY A 551 -1.77 8.26 -3.76
C GLY A 551 -1.18 7.69 -2.46
N VAL A 552 -0.80 6.41 -2.49
CA VAL A 552 -0.19 5.72 -1.34
C VAL A 552 1.26 6.15 -1.14
N CYS A 553 1.53 6.92 -0.09
CA CYS A 553 2.85 7.51 0.17
C CYS A 553 3.74 6.65 1.09
N TYR A 554 3.19 5.66 1.78
CA TYR A 554 3.91 4.79 2.70
C TYR A 554 3.80 3.32 2.31
N ALA A 555 4.84 2.56 2.60
CA ALA A 555 4.79 1.11 2.54
C ALA A 555 5.50 0.50 3.75
N SER A 556 4.96 -0.62 4.23
CA SER A 556 5.51 -1.39 5.34
C SER A 556 5.71 -2.85 4.97
N ARG A 557 6.74 -3.45 5.57
CA ARG A 557 7.04 -4.90 5.48
C ARG A 557 6.44 -5.74 6.61
N LEU A 558 5.85 -5.14 7.64
CA LEU A 558 5.27 -5.86 8.80
C LEU A 558 3.88 -6.43 8.51
N ARG A 559 3.78 -7.13 7.38
CA ARG A 559 2.58 -7.76 6.84
C ARG A 559 2.98 -8.88 5.87
N PRO A 560 2.09 -9.83 5.56
CA PRO A 560 2.34 -10.78 4.48
C PRO A 560 2.51 -10.07 3.13
N VAL A 561 3.74 -10.02 2.60
CA VAL A 561 4.05 -9.45 1.28
C VAL A 561 4.03 -10.58 0.25
N LEU A 562 2.88 -10.77 -0.39
CA LEU A 562 2.57 -11.98 -1.15
C LEU A 562 3.24 -12.01 -2.51
N ASN A 563 3.37 -10.85 -3.17
CA ASN A 563 4.00 -10.76 -4.49
C ASN A 563 5.54 -10.85 -4.48
N MET A 564 6.13 -11.18 -3.33
CA MET A 564 7.57 -11.40 -3.14
C MET A 564 7.87 -12.85 -2.72
N ARG A 565 6.91 -13.78 -2.80
CA ARG A 565 7.17 -15.18 -2.44
C ARG A 565 7.84 -15.94 -3.59
N PRO A 566 8.64 -16.99 -3.29
CA PRO A 566 8.92 -18.03 -4.25
C PRO A 566 7.66 -18.52 -4.95
N LYS A 567 7.79 -18.90 -6.22
CA LYS A 567 6.71 -19.27 -7.13
C LYS A 567 5.77 -18.14 -7.57
N GLU A 568 6.03 -16.91 -7.15
CA GLU A 568 5.31 -15.74 -7.66
C GLU A 568 5.92 -15.23 -8.97
N ARG A 569 5.28 -14.23 -9.57
CA ARG A 569 5.72 -13.60 -10.81
C ARG A 569 7.18 -13.14 -10.71
N LEU A 570 7.95 -13.36 -11.78
CA LEU A 570 9.35 -12.90 -11.91
C LEU A 570 9.44 -11.37 -11.98
N TRP A 571 9.45 -10.74 -10.81
CA TRP A 571 9.61 -9.32 -10.59
C TRP A 571 10.19 -9.12 -9.18
N GLN A 572 11.11 -8.18 -8.98
CA GLN A 572 11.71 -7.91 -7.66
C GLN A 572 12.39 -9.18 -7.07
N LEU A 573 12.09 -9.58 -5.83
CA LEU A 573 12.81 -10.67 -5.14
C LEU A 573 12.87 -11.98 -5.96
N PRO A 574 11.76 -12.53 -6.51
CA PRO A 574 11.82 -13.68 -7.41
C PRO A 574 12.83 -13.54 -8.57
N ALA A 575 12.89 -12.37 -9.21
CA ALA A 575 13.84 -12.11 -10.29
C ALA A 575 15.29 -12.00 -9.79
N ASP A 576 15.51 -11.40 -8.62
CA ASP A 576 16.84 -11.30 -8.01
C ASP A 576 17.44 -12.66 -7.66
N THR A 577 16.60 -13.68 -7.42
CA THR A 577 17.10 -15.04 -7.21
C THR A 577 17.73 -15.68 -8.45
N HIS A 578 17.51 -15.15 -9.66
CA HIS A 578 18.28 -15.57 -10.84
C HIS A 578 19.76 -15.20 -10.70
N ILE A 579 20.07 -14.07 -10.06
CA ILE A 579 21.46 -13.66 -9.77
C ILE A 579 22.06 -14.60 -8.72
N ILE A 580 21.31 -14.93 -7.67
CA ILE A 580 21.74 -15.88 -6.63
C ILE A 580 22.05 -17.24 -7.26
N ASP A 581 21.13 -17.78 -8.07
CA ASP A 581 21.32 -19.07 -8.74
C ASP A 581 22.55 -19.09 -9.66
N TRP A 582 22.78 -17.99 -10.37
CA TRP A 582 23.91 -17.81 -11.28
C TRP A 582 25.24 -17.74 -10.52
N LEU A 583 25.32 -16.97 -9.44
CA LEU A 583 26.52 -16.89 -8.59
C LEU A 583 26.86 -18.25 -7.99
N ASP A 584 25.87 -18.97 -7.47
CA ASP A 584 26.03 -20.34 -6.94
C ASP A 584 26.46 -21.33 -8.03
N ALA A 585 25.90 -21.22 -9.25
CA ALA A 585 26.26 -22.10 -10.36
C ALA A 585 27.72 -21.95 -10.79
N LEU A 586 28.26 -20.72 -10.69
CA LEU A 586 29.65 -20.40 -11.03
C LEU A 586 30.61 -20.58 -9.85
N GLY A 587 30.10 -20.87 -8.65
CA GLY A 587 30.93 -21.08 -7.45
C GLY A 587 31.55 -19.81 -6.89
N PHE A 588 30.93 -18.64 -7.08
CA PHE A 588 31.38 -17.41 -6.44
C PHE A 588 31.06 -17.43 -4.94
N ALA A 589 32.02 -16.98 -4.11
CA ALA A 589 31.75 -16.64 -2.72
C ALA A 589 31.18 -15.22 -2.67
N TYR A 590 30.02 -15.05 -2.02
CA TYR A 590 29.37 -13.76 -1.84
C TYR A 590 28.56 -13.73 -0.53
N ASP A 591 28.39 -12.54 0.02
CA ASP A 591 27.41 -12.26 1.06
C ASP A 591 26.15 -11.63 0.46
N VAL A 592 25.03 -11.76 1.16
CA VAL A 592 23.77 -11.09 0.82
C VAL A 592 23.46 -10.05 1.90
N ILE A 593 23.27 -8.81 1.47
CA ILE A 593 22.93 -7.65 2.30
C ILE A 593 21.72 -6.93 1.69
N THR A 594 21.09 -6.03 2.44
CA THR A 594 19.85 -5.34 1.98
C THR A 594 19.98 -3.83 1.96
N GLU A 595 19.10 -3.16 1.21
CA GLU A 595 18.97 -1.69 1.26
C GLU A 595 18.51 -1.19 2.64
N ASP A 596 17.73 -1.98 3.40
CA ASP A 596 17.41 -1.66 4.80
C ASP A 596 18.69 -1.61 5.66
N ASP A 597 19.60 -2.56 5.45
CA ASP A 597 20.91 -2.57 6.13
C ASP A 597 21.76 -1.37 5.70
N LEU A 598 21.76 -1.04 4.40
CA LEU A 598 22.55 0.05 3.84
C LEU A 598 22.06 1.41 4.34
N ASP A 599 20.75 1.61 4.43
CA ASP A 599 20.20 2.81 5.05
C ASP A 599 20.58 2.89 6.53
N ALA A 600 20.51 1.78 7.28
CA ALA A 600 20.88 1.78 8.70
C ALA A 600 22.38 2.07 8.93
N GLU A 601 23.28 1.41 8.19
CA GLU A 601 24.73 1.40 8.48
C GLU A 601 25.56 2.34 7.57
N GLY A 602 25.01 2.78 6.44
CA GLY A 602 25.69 3.61 5.47
C GLY A 602 26.92 2.91 4.87
N VAL A 603 27.96 3.69 4.52
CA VAL A 603 29.16 3.16 3.86
C VAL A 603 29.90 2.09 4.69
N ALA A 604 29.72 2.07 6.01
CA ALA A 604 30.33 1.07 6.88
C ALA A 604 29.87 -0.36 6.55
N LEU A 605 28.66 -0.53 6.01
CA LEU A 605 28.18 -1.83 5.51
C LEU A 605 28.97 -2.29 4.29
N LEU A 606 29.33 -1.37 3.40
CA LEU A 606 29.97 -1.67 2.12
C LEU A 606 31.49 -1.82 2.25
N ALA A 607 32.10 -1.15 3.23
CA ALA A 607 33.55 -1.08 3.41
C ALA A 607 34.30 -2.42 3.48
N PRO A 608 33.75 -3.51 4.04
CA PRO A 608 34.42 -4.82 4.06
C PRO A 608 34.54 -5.49 2.68
N TYR A 609 33.72 -5.08 1.71
CA TYR A 609 33.60 -5.75 0.42
C TYR A 609 34.53 -5.12 -0.63
N ARG A 610 35.16 -5.98 -1.44
CA ARG A 610 35.94 -5.53 -2.61
C ARG A 610 35.03 -5.12 -3.77
N CYS A 611 33.89 -5.80 -3.88
CA CYS A 611 32.89 -5.54 -4.92
C CYS A 611 31.49 -5.64 -4.33
N VAL A 612 30.61 -4.73 -4.74
CA VAL A 612 29.18 -4.74 -4.41
C VAL A 612 28.41 -4.79 -5.73
N MET A 613 27.38 -5.61 -5.80
CA MET A 613 26.50 -5.72 -6.96
C MET A 613 25.04 -5.54 -6.56
N THR A 614 24.23 -4.94 -7.45
CA THR A 614 22.80 -4.75 -7.20
C THR A 614 21.97 -5.97 -7.62
N GLY A 615 20.74 -6.05 -7.13
CA GLY A 615 19.67 -6.80 -7.79
C GLY A 615 19.26 -6.21 -9.14
N THR A 616 18.15 -6.73 -9.68
CA THR A 616 17.59 -6.45 -11.00
C THR A 616 16.84 -5.11 -11.09
N HIS A 617 16.38 -4.54 -9.97
CA HIS A 617 15.57 -3.31 -9.97
C HIS A 617 15.71 -2.41 -8.71
N PRO A 618 16.89 -1.82 -8.44
CA PRO A 618 17.14 -0.94 -7.29
C PRO A 618 16.58 0.49 -7.47
N GLU A 619 15.26 0.64 -7.63
CA GLU A 619 14.61 1.89 -8.04
C GLU A 619 14.52 2.97 -6.93
N TYR A 620 14.51 2.57 -5.65
CA TYR A 620 14.03 3.40 -4.52
C TYR A 620 15.08 3.73 -3.43
N PRO A 621 16.28 4.27 -3.74
CA PRO A 621 17.28 4.55 -2.73
C PRO A 621 16.97 5.81 -1.90
N SER A 622 17.43 5.81 -0.65
CA SER A 622 17.43 6.98 0.23
C SER A 622 18.66 7.86 0.02
N GLN A 623 18.67 9.06 0.61
CA GLN A 623 19.86 9.94 0.56
C GLN A 623 21.09 9.24 1.13
N ARG A 624 20.92 8.59 2.29
CA ARG A 624 22.00 7.91 3.01
C ARG A 624 22.57 6.74 2.21
N MET A 625 21.72 6.00 1.49
CA MET A 625 22.17 4.97 0.56
C MET A 625 22.99 5.56 -0.61
N LEU A 626 22.50 6.62 -1.25
CA LEU A 626 23.23 7.25 -2.35
C LEU A 626 24.59 7.82 -1.90
N ASP A 627 24.66 8.37 -0.69
CA ASP A 627 25.91 8.84 -0.10
C ASP A 627 26.87 7.68 0.17
N ALA A 628 26.34 6.53 0.62
CA ALA A 628 27.13 5.32 0.82
C ALA A 628 27.69 4.75 -0.48
N TYR A 629 26.90 4.70 -1.57
CA TYR A 629 27.39 4.28 -2.89
C TYR A 629 28.50 5.21 -3.38
N ALA A 630 28.32 6.52 -3.27
CA ALA A 630 29.32 7.49 -3.69
C ALA A 630 30.62 7.37 -2.88
N ALA A 631 30.52 7.26 -1.55
CA ALA A 631 31.67 7.11 -0.67
C ALA A 631 32.44 5.81 -0.95
N TYR A 632 31.72 4.69 -1.10
CA TYR A 632 32.33 3.39 -1.42
C TYR A 632 33.10 3.42 -2.74
N GLN A 633 32.51 3.97 -3.81
CA GLN A 633 33.18 4.08 -5.11
C GLN A 633 34.40 5.01 -5.06
N ASN A 634 34.29 6.16 -4.38
CA ASN A 634 35.40 7.11 -4.22
C ASN A 634 36.56 6.56 -3.37
N GLN A 635 36.31 5.55 -2.54
CA GLN A 635 37.31 4.83 -1.76
C GLN A 635 37.93 3.65 -2.54
N GLY A 636 37.62 3.51 -3.83
CA GLY A 636 38.14 2.44 -4.70
C GLY A 636 37.31 1.16 -4.70
N GLY A 637 36.12 1.18 -4.08
CA GLY A 637 35.14 0.11 -4.13
C GLY A 637 34.65 -0.14 -5.55
N ARG A 638 34.46 -1.41 -5.91
CA ARG A 638 33.97 -1.81 -7.24
C ARG A 638 32.47 -2.03 -7.18
N PHE A 639 31.74 -1.51 -8.16
CA PHE A 639 30.29 -1.53 -8.18
C PHE A 639 29.77 -2.13 -9.48
N ILE A 640 28.81 -3.06 -9.40
CA ILE A 640 28.16 -3.69 -10.55
C ILE A 640 26.66 -3.43 -10.47
N TYR A 641 26.12 -2.75 -11.49
CA TYR A 641 24.69 -2.54 -11.64
C TYR A 641 24.12 -3.52 -12.68
N LEU A 642 23.35 -4.51 -12.24
CA LEU A 642 22.76 -5.57 -13.09
C LEU A 642 21.25 -5.38 -13.31
N GLY A 643 20.78 -4.13 -13.26
CA GLY A 643 19.35 -3.82 -13.34
C GLY A 643 18.95 -2.79 -14.39
N GLY A 644 17.66 -2.47 -14.38
CA GLY A 644 17.06 -1.35 -15.12
C GLY A 644 16.32 -0.40 -14.16
N ASN A 645 16.16 0.86 -14.55
CA ASN A 645 15.45 1.90 -13.75
C ASN A 645 15.98 2.08 -12.30
N GLY A 646 17.24 1.77 -12.04
CA GLY A 646 17.86 1.98 -10.73
C GLY A 646 17.95 3.46 -10.36
N PHE A 647 17.91 3.71 -9.05
CA PHE A 647 18.18 5.00 -8.41
C PHE A 647 17.25 6.14 -8.84
N TYR A 648 15.99 5.83 -9.14
CA TYR A 648 15.06 6.75 -9.79
C TYR A 648 14.31 7.64 -8.79
N TRP A 649 13.59 7.03 -7.84
CA TRP A 649 12.76 7.72 -6.85
C TRP A 649 13.50 7.92 -5.54
N ARG A 650 13.38 9.11 -4.95
CA ARG A 650 13.81 9.35 -3.58
C ARG A 650 12.85 8.71 -2.61
N THR A 651 13.43 7.97 -1.66
CA THR A 651 12.73 7.45 -0.49
C THR A 651 13.36 7.97 0.80
N SER A 652 12.62 7.85 1.90
CA SER A 652 13.13 8.02 3.26
C SER A 652 12.57 6.94 4.16
N TYR A 653 13.36 6.52 5.15
CA TYR A 653 12.93 5.57 6.17
C TYR A 653 12.30 6.32 7.35
N HIS A 654 11.31 5.70 8.00
CA HIS A 654 10.75 6.27 9.22
C HIS A 654 11.82 6.27 10.33
N PRO A 655 12.00 7.37 11.09
CA PRO A 655 13.12 7.50 12.03
C PRO A 655 13.09 6.49 13.19
N THR A 656 11.90 6.09 13.64
CA THR A 656 11.74 5.18 14.80
C THR A 656 10.93 3.91 14.55
N LEU A 657 10.15 3.82 13.46
CA LEU A 657 9.36 2.63 13.15
C LEU A 657 10.12 1.75 12.15
N PRO A 658 10.36 0.48 12.47
CA PRO A 658 11.10 -0.41 11.58
C PRO A 658 10.32 -0.75 10.32
N GLY A 659 11.02 -0.83 9.20
CA GLY A 659 10.49 -1.44 7.98
C GLY A 659 9.44 -0.60 7.24
N VAL A 660 9.48 0.72 7.42
CA VAL A 660 8.60 1.66 6.72
C VAL A 660 9.42 2.60 5.88
N ILE A 661 8.99 2.76 4.63
CA ILE A 661 9.51 3.78 3.73
C ILE A 661 8.41 4.77 3.33
N GLU A 662 8.82 6.00 3.05
CA GLU A 662 8.02 7.07 2.46
C GLU A 662 8.57 7.43 1.08
N MET A 663 7.65 7.64 0.14
CA MET A 663 7.92 8.24 -1.16
C MET A 663 6.75 9.13 -1.55
N ARG A 664 7.04 10.28 -2.18
CA ARG A 664 6.01 11.14 -2.79
C ARG A 664 6.34 11.39 -4.25
N ARG A 665 5.40 11.11 -5.17
CA ARG A 665 5.56 11.34 -6.62
C ARG A 665 5.39 12.81 -6.99
N ALA A 666 6.34 13.63 -6.54
CA ALA A 666 6.44 15.04 -6.85
C ALA A 666 7.00 15.31 -8.26
N GLU A 667 6.68 16.48 -8.79
CA GLU A 667 7.24 17.02 -10.04
C GLU A 667 6.89 16.22 -11.31
N ASP A 668 7.81 15.38 -11.78
CA ASP A 668 7.78 14.71 -13.09
C ASP A 668 8.08 13.21 -12.96
N GLY A 669 8.10 12.50 -14.08
CA GLY A 669 8.51 11.09 -14.17
C GLY A 669 7.38 10.16 -14.57
N ILE A 670 7.68 8.87 -14.64
CA ILE A 670 6.69 7.83 -14.91
C ILE A 670 5.96 7.53 -13.61
N ARG A 671 4.67 7.87 -13.57
CA ARG A 671 3.90 7.90 -12.32
C ARG A 671 2.62 7.10 -12.46
N SER A 672 2.26 6.37 -11.41
CA SER A 672 0.93 5.76 -11.26
C SER A 672 -0.09 6.74 -10.68
N TRP A 673 0.37 7.67 -9.84
CA TRP A 673 -0.40 8.79 -9.29
C TRP A 673 0.50 10.01 -9.07
N GLN A 674 -0.09 11.20 -8.91
CA GLN A 674 0.64 12.45 -8.70
C GLN A 674 0.34 13.04 -7.33
N ALA A 675 1.39 13.40 -6.57
CA ALA A 675 1.21 14.12 -5.31
C ALA A 675 0.55 15.49 -5.56
N GLU A 676 -0.30 15.95 -4.64
CA GLU A 676 -0.85 17.30 -4.76
C GLU A 676 0.25 18.37 -4.57
N GLY A 677 0.13 19.48 -5.30
CA GLY A 677 0.97 20.65 -5.07
C GLY A 677 0.91 21.09 -3.61
N GLY A 678 2.08 21.32 -3.00
CA GLY A 678 2.26 21.61 -1.58
C GLY A 678 2.55 20.38 -0.71
N GLU A 679 2.31 19.14 -1.17
CA GLU A 679 2.47 17.92 -0.37
C GLU A 679 3.66 17.07 -0.83
N TYR A 680 4.69 17.69 -1.39
CA TYR A 680 5.84 17.02 -2.01
C TYR A 680 6.91 16.59 -1.02
N TYR A 681 6.99 17.24 0.13
CA TYR A 681 8.05 17.03 1.10
C TYR A 681 7.71 15.85 2.00
N HIS A 682 8.67 14.96 2.19
CA HIS A 682 8.53 13.78 3.03
C HIS A 682 8.27 14.21 4.49
N SER A 683 7.29 13.57 5.12
CA SER A 683 6.96 13.78 6.53
C SER A 683 8.07 13.30 7.46
N PHE A 684 8.80 12.24 7.10
CA PHE A 684 9.82 11.64 7.97
C PHE A 684 11.08 12.49 8.09
N THR A 685 11.44 13.23 7.03
CA THR A 685 12.74 13.92 6.96
C THR A 685 12.62 15.40 6.62
N GLY A 686 11.47 15.88 6.14
CA GLY A 686 11.34 17.25 5.62
C GLY A 686 12.02 17.47 4.28
N GLU A 687 12.47 16.39 3.63
CA GLU A 687 13.16 16.45 2.35
C GLU A 687 12.17 16.50 1.18
N LEU A 688 12.52 17.20 0.10
CA LEU A 688 11.72 17.18 -1.12
C LEU A 688 11.71 15.75 -1.71
N GLY A 689 10.51 15.19 -1.95
CA GLY A 689 10.32 13.93 -2.64
C GLY A 689 10.50 14.03 -4.16
N GLY A 690 10.09 13.00 -4.90
CA GLY A 690 10.24 12.95 -6.35
C GLY A 690 11.55 12.31 -6.82
N MET A 691 12.03 12.68 -8.01
CA MET A 691 13.14 11.99 -8.66
C MET A 691 14.51 12.51 -8.20
N TRP A 692 15.47 11.63 -7.99
CA TRP A 692 16.87 12.01 -7.72
C TRP A 692 17.50 12.87 -8.83
N ARG A 693 17.05 12.70 -10.07
CA ARG A 693 17.46 13.54 -11.21
C ARG A 693 17.14 15.02 -10.99
N ARG A 694 16.03 15.34 -10.32
CA ARG A 694 15.61 16.72 -10.02
C ARG A 694 16.41 17.34 -8.88
N MET A 695 17.13 16.51 -8.12
CA MET A 695 17.97 16.90 -6.99
C MET A 695 19.46 16.94 -7.35
N GLY A 696 19.79 16.93 -8.63
CA GLY A 696 21.19 16.94 -9.11
C GLY A 696 21.94 15.61 -8.93
N ARG A 697 21.24 14.51 -8.59
CA ARG A 697 21.81 13.18 -8.35
C ARG A 697 21.24 12.12 -9.26
N ALA A 698 21.21 12.41 -10.57
CA ALA A 698 20.63 11.48 -11.55
C ALA A 698 21.30 10.09 -11.49
N PRO A 699 20.59 8.99 -11.82
CA PRO A 699 21.14 7.62 -11.75
C PRO A 699 22.49 7.44 -12.47
N GLN A 700 22.72 8.19 -13.56
CA GLN A 700 23.98 8.20 -14.30
C GLN A 700 25.18 8.56 -13.43
N SER A 701 25.00 9.41 -12.41
CA SER A 701 26.05 9.77 -11.45
C SER A 701 26.38 8.65 -10.46
N VAL A 702 25.47 7.68 -10.29
CA VAL A 702 25.63 6.54 -9.37
C VAL A 702 26.26 5.36 -10.09
N ALA A 703 25.67 4.96 -11.23
CA ALA A 703 25.98 3.69 -11.91
C ALA A 703 26.38 3.85 -13.39
N GLY A 704 26.60 5.08 -13.87
CA GLY A 704 26.98 5.38 -15.27
C GLY A 704 25.82 5.39 -16.27
N THR A 705 24.70 4.72 -15.98
CA THR A 705 23.47 4.73 -16.80
C THR A 705 22.24 5.11 -15.96
N GLY A 706 21.13 5.41 -16.63
CA GLY A 706 19.89 5.78 -15.93
C GLY A 706 18.65 5.53 -16.76
N MET A 707 17.48 5.69 -16.13
CA MET A 707 16.19 5.46 -16.78
C MET A 707 16.04 6.29 -18.06
N THR A 708 15.69 5.58 -19.14
CA THR A 708 15.49 6.10 -20.50
C THR A 708 14.10 5.79 -21.02
N ALA A 709 13.66 4.52 -20.93
CA ALA A 709 12.37 4.03 -21.39
C ALA A 709 11.95 2.77 -20.61
N GLN A 710 10.66 2.45 -20.63
CA GLN A 710 10.11 1.18 -20.13
C GLN A 710 9.17 0.56 -21.17
N GLY A 711 9.15 -0.77 -21.20
CA GLY A 711 8.26 -1.61 -21.99
C GLY A 711 8.22 -3.00 -21.37
N PHE A 712 7.08 -3.70 -21.50
CA PHE A 712 6.82 -4.95 -20.79
C PHE A 712 6.25 -6.06 -21.71
N ASP A 713 6.28 -5.84 -23.01
CA ASP A 713 5.76 -6.75 -24.03
C ASP A 713 6.82 -7.78 -24.45
N VAL A 714 8.01 -7.33 -24.83
CA VAL A 714 9.15 -8.18 -25.21
C VAL A 714 10.47 -7.58 -24.75
N SER A 715 11.44 -8.44 -24.45
CA SER A 715 12.85 -8.05 -24.29
C SER A 715 13.63 -8.43 -25.54
N THR A 716 14.70 -7.70 -25.84
CA THR A 716 15.59 -7.96 -26.98
C THR A 716 17.06 -8.05 -26.52
N TYR A 717 17.97 -8.27 -27.47
CA TYR A 717 19.39 -8.44 -27.24
C TYR A 717 20.17 -7.11 -27.33
N TYR A 718 21.42 -7.14 -26.86
CA TYR A 718 22.39 -6.07 -27.05
C TYR A 718 23.23 -6.34 -28.31
N GLU A 719 23.55 -5.27 -29.05
CA GLU A 719 24.55 -5.30 -30.12
C GLU A 719 25.84 -4.63 -29.66
N ARG A 720 26.98 -5.19 -30.06
CA ARG A 720 28.30 -4.62 -29.73
C ARG A 720 28.50 -3.30 -30.46
N THR A 721 28.82 -2.25 -29.70
CA THR A 721 29.21 -0.95 -30.27
C THR A 721 30.71 -0.94 -30.60
N PRO A 722 31.20 0.02 -31.41
CA PRO A 722 32.64 0.17 -31.67
C PRO A 722 33.50 0.28 -30.40
N ALA A 723 32.98 0.86 -29.33
CA ALA A 723 33.68 0.98 -28.05
C ALA A 723 33.96 -0.38 -27.37
N SER A 724 33.22 -1.43 -27.71
CA SER A 724 33.44 -2.78 -27.18
C SER A 724 34.73 -3.45 -27.68
N PHE A 725 35.39 -2.88 -28.69
CA PHE A 725 36.66 -3.38 -29.24
C PHE A 725 37.88 -2.60 -28.71
N ASP A 726 37.68 -1.66 -27.78
CA ASP A 726 38.77 -0.93 -27.14
C ASP A 726 39.61 -1.87 -26.24
N PRO A 727 40.95 -1.91 -26.39
CA PRO A 727 41.81 -2.77 -25.59
C PRO A 727 41.64 -2.62 -24.07
N ARG A 728 41.21 -1.45 -23.58
CA ARG A 728 41.00 -1.18 -22.15
C ARG A 728 39.87 -2.02 -21.54
N VAL A 729 38.92 -2.46 -22.36
CA VAL A 729 37.75 -3.25 -21.93
C VAL A 729 37.75 -4.67 -22.51
N ALA A 730 38.84 -5.09 -23.17
CA ALA A 730 38.93 -6.42 -23.78
C ALA A 730 38.66 -7.58 -22.80
N PHE A 731 39.00 -7.38 -21.52
CA PHE A 731 38.72 -8.37 -20.46
C PHE A 731 37.23 -8.62 -20.24
N ILE A 732 36.36 -7.63 -20.50
CA ILE A 732 34.89 -7.76 -20.37
C ILE A 732 34.32 -8.67 -21.45
N PHE A 733 34.88 -8.62 -22.66
CA PHE A 733 34.39 -9.37 -23.83
C PHE A 733 35.15 -10.68 -24.07
N THR A 734 35.96 -11.13 -23.11
CA THR A 734 36.68 -12.39 -23.24
C THR A 734 35.69 -13.56 -23.34
N GLY A 735 35.81 -14.36 -24.40
CA GLY A 735 34.90 -15.48 -24.67
C GLY A 735 33.59 -15.09 -25.37
N ILE A 736 33.40 -13.81 -25.71
CA ILE A 736 32.28 -13.32 -26.51
C ILE A 736 32.77 -13.09 -27.95
N GLY A 737 32.01 -13.59 -28.94
CA GLY A 737 32.31 -13.40 -30.35
C GLY A 737 32.20 -11.93 -30.81
N ASP A 738 32.66 -11.68 -32.03
CA ASP A 738 32.52 -10.37 -32.69
C ASP A 738 31.06 -9.93 -32.87
#